data_AF-A0A9P8BLV4-F1
#
_entry.id   AF-A0A9P8BLV4-F1
#
_cell.length_a   1.000
_cell.length_b   1.000
_cell.length_c   1.000
_cell.angle_alpha   90.00
_cell.angle_beta   90.00
_cell.angle_gamma   90.00
#
_symmetry.space_group_name_H-M   'P 1'
#
loop_
_entity.id
_entity.type
_entity.pdbx_description
1 polymer ?
#
loop_
_entity_poly.entity_id
_entity_poly.type
_entity_poly.pdbx_seq_one_letter_code
_entity_poly.pdbx_strand_id
1 'polypeptide(L)'
;MANSTLTTLDLNDNSIGDNGAVALSEALKTNSTLTTLYLGANSIGANGAVALSEALKTNSTLTTLDLWDNSIEDNGAVALSEALKTNSTLTTLYLGCDSIGDNGAVALSEALKTNSTLTTLNLNDNSIGDNEAVALSEVLKTNSTLTTLDLGANSIGANGAQALSEALKTNSTLTTLNLNDNSIGDNGAVVLSEALRTNSTLTSLDLGDNSIGDNGAVALSEALKTNSTLTTLDLNDNSIGDNGAQALSEVLKTNSTLTTLNLRHNSIGDNGAQALSEVLKTNSTLTTLDLEGNSIGDNGTVALSEALKTNSTLTTLKLEANSIGANGAVAFSEALKTNSTLTTLNLNDNSIRDNGAVALSEALKTNSTLTTLNLRGNSIWFKGLQAMFEALKSNSTLTTLDLLNDSIGNDGAKAMFEALKSNSTLTTLDLLDDPIGANGAVALSEALRTNSTLTTLKLEGNSVGDNGAVALSEALKTNSTLTSLDLGDNSIGDNGAVALSEALKTNSTLTTLDLWDNSIGDNGAVALSEALKTNSTLNTLDLEGNSIGANGAVALSEALKTNSTLTTLYLGANSIGANGAVALSEALKTNSTLTTLDLEGNSIGDNGAVALTEALKTNSTLTTLKLEGNSIGDNGAQALSKACNTNSIVTIIGVRGL
;
A
#
# COMPACT_ATOMS: atom_id res chain seq x y z
N MET A 1 21.28 21.23 27.08
CA MET A 1 20.78 21.69 25.78
C MET A 1 21.13 20.62 24.77
N ALA A 2 20.31 19.56 24.72
CA ALA A 2 20.41 18.56 23.67
C ALA A 2 19.69 19.15 22.47
N ASN A 3 20.42 19.28 21.36
CA ASN A 3 19.86 19.71 20.08
C ASN A 3 18.98 18.54 19.62
N SER A 4 17.66 18.60 19.83
CA SER A 4 16.76 17.55 19.30
C SER A 4 16.90 17.55 17.79
N THR A 5 17.02 16.39 17.14
CA THR A 5 17.05 16.26 15.68
C THR A 5 15.82 15.52 15.15
N LEU A 6 14.83 15.26 16.01
CA LEU A 6 13.59 14.58 15.63
C LEU A 6 12.81 15.49 14.67
N THR A 7 12.69 15.06 13.42
CA THR A 7 11.91 15.74 12.37
C THR A 7 10.56 15.10 12.14
N THR A 8 10.43 13.78 12.39
CA THR A 8 9.17 13.04 12.23
C THR A 8 8.87 12.28 13.51
N LEU A 9 7.64 12.38 13.99
CA LEU A 9 7.11 11.60 15.10
C LEU A 9 5.82 10.94 14.62
N ASP A 10 5.83 9.61 14.55
CA ASP A 10 4.66 8.81 14.21
C ASP A 10 4.16 8.11 15.45
N LEU A 11 2.93 8.44 15.84
CA LEU A 11 2.22 7.87 16.95
C LEU A 11 0.81 7.44 16.53
N ASN A 12 0.59 7.10 15.26
CA ASN A 12 -0.71 6.58 14.79
C ASN A 12 -1.13 5.33 15.57
N ASP A 13 -2.44 5.09 15.66
CA ASP A 13 -3.05 3.89 16.23
C ASP A 13 -2.67 3.64 17.71
N ASN A 14 -2.57 4.70 18.50
CA ASN A 14 -2.38 4.60 19.96
C ASN A 14 -3.67 4.98 20.70
N SER A 15 -3.60 5.08 22.03
CA SER A 15 -4.72 5.59 22.84
C SER A 15 -4.21 6.78 23.64
N ILE A 16 -3.65 7.77 22.93
CA ILE A 16 -3.04 8.96 23.54
C ILE A 16 -4.08 9.77 24.32
N GLY A 17 -5.29 9.89 23.78
CA GLY A 17 -6.37 10.65 24.38
C GLY A 17 -6.07 12.16 24.54
N ASP A 18 -7.03 12.87 25.14
CA ASP A 18 -6.91 14.31 25.43
C ASP A 18 -5.63 14.63 26.23
N ASN A 19 -5.32 13.83 27.26
CA ASN A 19 -4.20 14.09 28.17
C ASN A 19 -2.84 13.93 27.49
N GLY A 20 -2.68 12.91 26.65
CA GLY A 20 -1.45 12.72 25.89
C GLY A 20 -1.25 13.82 24.85
N ALA A 21 -2.33 14.28 24.20
CA ALA A 21 -2.29 15.41 23.29
C ALA A 21 -1.91 16.72 24.00
N VAL A 22 -2.38 16.94 25.24
CA VAL A 22 -1.93 18.06 26.08
C VAL A 22 -0.43 17.99 26.34
N ALA A 23 0.10 16.82 26.72
CA ALA A 23 1.53 16.66 26.96
C ALA A 23 2.37 16.92 25.68
N LEU A 24 1.92 16.39 24.54
CA LEU A 24 2.53 16.64 23.24
C LEU A 24 2.49 18.13 22.87
N SER A 25 1.39 18.82 23.15
CA SER A 25 1.27 20.25 22.89
C SER A 25 2.31 21.09 23.65
N GLU A 26 2.60 20.74 24.90
CA GLU A 26 3.64 21.43 25.69
C GLU A 26 5.04 21.17 25.13
N ALA A 27 5.29 19.96 24.63
CA ALA A 27 6.54 19.64 23.94
C ALA A 27 6.67 20.45 22.64
N LEU A 28 5.61 20.50 21.83
CA LEU A 28 5.56 21.20 20.54
C LEU A 28 5.84 22.71 20.64
N LYS A 29 5.46 23.35 21.75
CA LYS A 29 5.75 24.78 22.00
C LYS A 29 7.23 25.11 22.10
N THR A 30 8.05 24.14 22.53
CA THR A 30 9.50 24.33 22.73
C THR A 30 10.34 23.57 21.71
N ASN A 31 9.72 22.65 20.97
CA ASN A 31 10.35 21.88 19.93
C ASN A 31 10.72 22.77 18.74
N SER A 32 11.97 22.65 18.26
CA SER A 32 12.50 23.43 17.15
C SER A 32 12.97 22.58 15.98
N THR A 33 12.59 21.31 15.90
CA THR A 33 13.06 20.40 14.84
C THR A 33 11.98 19.53 14.21
N LEU A 34 10.87 19.29 14.90
CA LEU A 34 9.79 18.44 14.43
C LEU A 34 9.05 19.15 13.30
N THR A 35 9.05 18.52 12.13
CA THR A 35 8.37 18.96 10.92
C THR A 35 7.12 18.14 10.64
N THR A 36 7.09 16.89 11.07
CA THR A 36 6.00 15.95 10.78
C THR A 36 5.54 15.25 12.06
N LEU A 37 4.24 15.28 12.30
CA LEU A 37 3.60 14.63 13.45
C LEU A 37 2.39 13.83 12.96
N TYR A 38 2.46 12.51 13.09
CA TYR A 38 1.35 11.60 12.83
C TYR A 38 0.71 11.16 14.15
N LEU A 39 -0.58 11.44 14.28
CA LEU A 39 -1.39 11.19 15.47
C LEU A 39 -2.73 10.53 15.12
N GLY A 40 -2.88 9.94 13.94
CA GLY A 40 -4.11 9.30 13.51
C GLY A 40 -4.57 8.15 14.41
N ALA A 41 -5.87 7.85 14.48
CA ALA A 41 -6.44 6.75 15.26
C ALA A 41 -6.05 6.76 16.75
N ASN A 42 -6.12 7.92 17.42
CA ASN A 42 -5.64 8.09 18.81
C ASN A 42 -6.69 8.46 19.86
N SER A 43 -7.95 8.59 19.47
CA SER A 43 -9.03 9.06 20.35
C SER A 43 -8.68 10.40 21.03
N ILE A 44 -7.94 11.28 20.36
CA ILE A 44 -7.46 12.55 20.93
C ILE A 44 -8.60 13.42 21.42
N GLY A 45 -9.73 13.46 20.72
CA GLY A 45 -10.89 14.24 21.10
C GLY A 45 -10.73 15.76 20.91
N ALA A 46 -11.84 16.48 21.12
CA ALA A 46 -11.86 17.93 20.96
C ALA A 46 -10.92 18.69 21.91
N ASN A 47 -10.73 18.24 23.16
CA ASN A 47 -9.87 18.98 24.11
C ASN A 47 -8.39 18.81 23.78
N GLY A 48 -7.99 17.61 23.36
CA GLY A 48 -6.65 17.34 22.86
C GLY A 48 -6.34 18.15 21.62
N ALA A 49 -7.29 18.25 20.68
CA ALA A 49 -7.19 19.12 19.52
C ALA A 49 -7.01 20.60 19.89
N VAL A 50 -7.77 21.09 20.89
CA VAL A 50 -7.62 22.45 21.42
C VAL A 50 -6.20 22.67 21.96
N ALA A 51 -5.64 21.71 22.69
CA ALA A 51 -4.29 21.82 23.22
C ALA A 51 -3.23 21.88 22.10
N LEU A 52 -3.33 20.98 21.11
CA LEU A 52 -2.46 20.98 19.94
C LEU A 52 -2.57 22.30 19.16
N SER A 53 -3.78 22.85 19.03
CA SER A 53 -4.03 24.15 18.39
C SER A 53 -3.29 25.30 19.09
N GLU A 54 -3.26 25.32 20.42
CA GLU A 54 -2.48 26.31 21.18
C GLU A 54 -0.98 26.17 20.94
N ALA A 55 -0.47 24.96 20.74
CA ALA A 55 0.93 24.76 20.36
C ALA A 55 1.21 25.27 18.95
N LEU A 56 0.34 24.98 17.98
CA LEU A 56 0.49 25.40 16.57
C LEU A 56 0.57 26.93 16.39
N LYS A 57 -0.06 27.72 17.26
CA LYS A 57 0.05 29.20 17.24
C LYS A 57 1.47 29.71 17.45
N THR A 58 2.31 28.92 18.13
CA THR A 58 3.68 29.30 18.49
C THR A 58 4.75 28.44 17.81
N ASN A 59 4.39 27.21 17.44
CA ASN A 59 5.29 26.31 16.74
C ASN A 59 5.61 26.86 15.34
N SER A 60 6.89 26.88 15.02
CA SER A 60 7.41 27.43 13.76
C SER A 60 8.20 26.40 12.95
N THR A 61 7.95 25.12 13.15
CA THR A 61 8.69 24.05 12.47
C THR A 61 7.80 22.98 11.87
N LEU A 62 6.63 22.73 12.45
CA LEU A 62 5.70 21.72 11.99
C LEU A 62 5.10 22.14 10.65
N THR A 63 5.31 21.29 9.64
CA THR A 63 4.78 21.42 8.28
C THR A 63 3.66 20.43 8.01
N THR A 64 3.68 19.26 8.68
CA THR A 64 2.69 18.20 8.52
C THR A 64 2.13 17.79 9.87
N LEU A 65 0.80 17.83 9.99
CA LEU A 65 0.06 17.30 11.12
C LEU A 65 -1.02 16.37 10.60
N ASP A 66 -0.99 15.12 11.05
CA ASP A 66 -2.02 14.14 10.79
C ASP A 66 -2.78 13.83 12.07
N LEU A 67 -4.08 14.08 12.04
CA LEU A 67 -5.03 13.85 13.11
C LEU A 67 -6.17 12.91 12.66
N TRP A 68 -6.01 12.17 11.56
CA TRP A 68 -7.04 11.27 11.03
C TRP A 68 -7.64 10.35 12.12
N ASP A 69 -8.95 10.10 12.12
CA ASP A 69 -9.63 9.21 13.08
C ASP A 69 -9.35 9.51 14.57
N ASN A 70 -9.59 10.75 14.99
CA ASN A 70 -9.39 11.19 16.38
C ASN A 70 -10.62 11.74 17.08
N SER A 71 -11.77 11.75 16.41
CA SER A 71 -12.99 12.36 16.95
C SER A 71 -12.73 13.81 17.40
N ILE A 72 -12.05 14.59 16.55
CA ILE A 72 -11.71 15.98 16.83
C ILE A 72 -12.96 16.85 17.02
N GLU A 73 -14.06 16.49 16.35
CA GLU A 73 -15.36 17.18 16.37
C GLU A 73 -15.27 18.66 15.95
N ASP A 74 -16.43 19.33 15.89
CA ASP A 74 -16.54 20.75 15.56
C ASP A 74 -15.66 21.64 16.46
N ASN A 75 -15.63 21.35 17.76
CA ASN A 75 -14.90 22.19 18.74
C ASN A 75 -13.38 22.13 18.52
N GLY A 76 -12.85 20.93 18.23
CA GLY A 76 -11.42 20.78 17.93
C GLY A 76 -11.06 21.45 16.61
N ALA A 77 -11.88 21.28 15.57
CA ALA A 77 -11.69 21.93 14.28
C ALA A 77 -11.74 23.46 14.38
N VAL A 78 -12.63 24.02 15.19
CA VAL A 78 -12.68 25.47 15.46
C VAL A 78 -11.37 25.95 16.09
N ALA A 79 -10.82 25.20 17.04
CA ALA A 79 -9.56 25.57 17.67
C ALA A 79 -8.38 25.51 16.68
N LEU A 80 -8.32 24.47 15.86
CA LEU A 80 -7.32 24.31 14.80
C LEU A 80 -7.41 25.46 13.79
N SER A 81 -8.64 25.85 13.43
CA SER A 81 -8.91 27.00 12.56
C SER A 81 -8.33 28.31 13.12
N GLU A 82 -8.51 28.57 14.41
CA GLU A 82 -7.91 29.75 15.05
C GLU A 82 -6.38 29.69 15.06
N ALA A 83 -5.79 28.50 15.18
CA ALA A 83 -4.35 28.33 15.06
C ALA A 83 -3.86 28.62 13.64
N LEU A 84 -4.53 28.07 12.61
CA LEU A 84 -4.20 28.24 11.20
C LEU A 84 -4.21 29.69 10.71
N LYS A 85 -5.02 30.57 11.32
CA LYS A 85 -5.02 32.01 11.02
C LYS A 85 -3.68 32.69 11.33
N THR A 86 -2.90 32.13 12.25
CA THR A 86 -1.62 32.70 12.70
C THR A 86 -0.42 31.83 12.38
N ASN A 87 -0.62 30.52 12.24
CA ASN A 87 0.44 29.59 11.88
C ASN A 87 0.90 29.86 10.43
N SER A 88 2.22 29.89 10.25
CA SER A 88 2.86 30.20 8.98
C SER A 88 3.82 29.09 8.52
N THR A 89 3.64 27.86 8.99
CA THR A 89 4.55 26.74 8.69
C THR A 89 3.84 25.49 8.24
N LEU A 90 2.61 25.25 8.71
CA LEU A 90 1.83 24.08 8.36
C LEU A 90 1.41 24.17 6.89
N THR A 91 1.81 23.17 6.12
CA THR A 91 1.50 23.00 4.69
C THR A 91 0.51 21.88 4.46
N THR A 92 0.49 20.89 5.36
CA THR A 92 -0.32 19.67 5.24
C THR A 92 -1.04 19.38 6.53
N LEU A 93 -2.37 19.23 6.44
CA LEU A 93 -3.23 18.90 7.55
C LEU A 93 -4.19 17.77 7.15
N TYR A 94 -4.11 16.64 7.84
CA TYR A 94 -5.05 15.54 7.71
C TYR A 94 -6.00 15.54 8.90
N LEU A 95 -7.30 15.57 8.60
CA LEU A 95 -8.39 15.65 9.55
C LEU A 95 -9.52 14.72 9.12
N GLY A 96 -9.20 13.59 8.50
CA GLY A 96 -10.23 12.67 8.02
C GLY A 96 -10.83 11.82 9.13
N CYS A 97 -12.05 11.30 8.98
CA CYS A 97 -12.71 10.45 9.98
C CYS A 97 -12.82 11.11 11.38
N ASP A 98 -12.98 12.44 11.44
CA ASP A 98 -12.88 13.20 12.69
C ASP A 98 -14.21 13.73 13.23
N SER A 99 -15.32 13.43 12.54
CA SER A 99 -16.64 13.97 12.84
C SER A 99 -16.66 15.51 12.86
N ILE A 100 -15.88 16.14 11.97
CA ILE A 100 -15.84 17.59 11.75
C ILE A 100 -17.07 17.97 10.94
N GLY A 101 -18.19 18.08 11.65
CA GLY A 101 -19.47 18.49 11.09
C GLY A 101 -19.45 19.96 10.65
N ASP A 102 -20.66 20.52 10.57
CA ASP A 102 -20.88 21.77 9.87
C ASP A 102 -20.11 22.96 10.44
N ASN A 103 -20.06 23.09 11.78
CA ASN A 103 -19.42 24.25 12.39
C ASN A 103 -17.89 24.18 12.27
N GLY A 104 -17.32 22.98 12.36
CA GLY A 104 -15.89 22.76 12.19
C GLY A 104 -15.41 23.08 10.78
N ALA A 105 -16.13 22.58 9.76
CA ALA A 105 -15.81 22.85 8.35
C ALA A 105 -15.92 24.34 7.99
N VAL A 106 -16.93 25.04 8.51
CA VAL A 106 -17.08 26.51 8.34
C VAL A 106 -15.92 27.26 8.99
N ALA A 107 -15.50 26.85 10.19
CA ALA A 107 -14.36 27.48 10.86
C ALA A 107 -13.06 27.29 10.06
N LEU A 108 -12.83 26.10 9.53
CA LEU A 108 -11.66 25.81 8.71
C LEU A 108 -11.66 26.65 7.43
N SER A 109 -12.83 26.78 6.79
CA SER A 109 -13.03 27.68 5.65
C SER A 109 -12.63 29.11 6.01
N GLU A 110 -13.08 29.64 7.14
CA GLU A 110 -12.73 31.01 7.57
C GLU A 110 -11.22 31.17 7.79
N ALA A 111 -10.53 30.15 8.32
CA ALA A 111 -9.08 30.19 8.49
C ALA A 111 -8.33 30.26 7.15
N LEU A 112 -8.79 29.51 6.14
CA LEU A 112 -8.21 29.46 4.80
C LEU A 112 -8.29 30.78 4.02
N LYS A 113 -9.13 31.73 4.44
CA LYS A 113 -9.16 33.10 3.88
C LYS A 113 -7.88 33.88 4.16
N THR A 114 -7.26 33.59 5.31
CA THR A 114 -6.06 34.30 5.78
C THR A 114 -4.82 33.45 5.77
N ASN A 115 -4.97 32.13 5.90
CA ASN A 115 -3.83 31.21 5.86
C ASN A 115 -3.25 31.18 4.44
N SER A 116 -1.93 31.34 4.36
CA SER A 116 -1.18 31.41 3.10
C SER A 116 -0.09 30.34 3.00
N THR A 117 -0.18 29.28 3.81
CA THR A 117 0.84 28.22 3.87
C THR A 117 0.28 26.85 3.60
N LEU A 118 -0.99 26.60 3.92
CA LEU A 118 -1.63 25.31 3.72
C LEU A 118 -1.81 25.06 2.22
N THR A 119 -1.22 23.97 1.75
CA THR A 119 -1.28 23.48 0.37
C THR A 119 -2.12 22.22 0.25
N THR A 120 -2.20 21.44 1.33
CA THR A 120 -2.93 20.17 1.39
C THR A 120 -3.84 20.15 2.61
N LEU A 121 -5.12 19.94 2.37
CA LEU A 121 -6.12 19.74 3.40
C LEU A 121 -6.92 18.48 3.09
N ASN A 122 -6.94 17.53 4.02
CA ASN A 122 -7.76 16.33 3.92
C ASN A 122 -8.87 16.39 4.98
N LEU A 123 -10.12 16.35 4.52
CA LEU A 123 -11.35 16.36 5.32
C LEU A 123 -12.25 15.17 4.93
N ASN A 124 -11.69 14.07 4.45
CA ASN A 124 -12.48 12.91 4.07
C ASN A 124 -13.24 12.31 5.28
N ASP A 125 -14.40 11.72 5.08
CA ASP A 125 -15.17 11.07 6.15
C ASP A 125 -15.46 11.96 7.37
N ASN A 126 -16.04 13.15 7.14
CA ASN A 126 -16.38 14.09 8.22
C ASN A 126 -17.86 14.45 8.28
N SER A 127 -18.71 13.75 7.53
CA SER A 127 -20.13 14.09 7.40
C SER A 127 -20.38 15.52 6.90
N ILE A 128 -19.47 16.08 6.09
CA ILE A 128 -19.60 17.42 5.49
C ILE A 128 -20.75 17.40 4.47
N GLY A 129 -21.72 18.30 4.65
CA GLY A 129 -22.88 18.43 3.77
C GLY A 129 -22.78 19.50 2.69
N ASP A 130 -23.89 19.70 1.97
CA ASP A 130 -24.01 20.71 0.91
C ASP A 130 -23.78 22.15 1.41
N ASN A 131 -24.26 22.50 2.60
CA ASN A 131 -24.17 23.87 3.13
C ASN A 131 -22.73 24.24 3.49
N GLU A 132 -21.95 23.25 3.87
CA GLU A 132 -20.58 23.36 4.34
C GLU A 132 -19.65 23.43 3.13
N ALA A 133 -19.93 22.61 2.11
CA ALA A 133 -19.28 22.71 0.81
C ALA A 133 -19.43 24.13 0.23
N VAL A 134 -20.55 24.84 0.47
CA VAL A 134 -20.70 26.25 0.08
C VAL A 134 -19.69 27.16 0.77
N ALA A 135 -19.44 26.97 2.08
CA ALA A 135 -18.48 27.79 2.82
C ALA A 135 -17.05 27.57 2.31
N LEU A 136 -16.64 26.32 2.12
CA LEU A 136 -15.34 25.98 1.53
C LEU A 136 -15.20 26.57 0.11
N SER A 137 -16.24 26.42 -0.70
CA SER A 137 -16.29 26.92 -2.08
C SER A 137 -16.10 28.44 -2.16
N GLU A 138 -16.73 29.20 -1.27
CA GLU A 138 -16.58 30.66 -1.26
C GLU A 138 -15.13 31.08 -0.99
N VAL A 139 -14.41 30.32 -0.18
CA VAL A 139 -13.01 30.60 0.15
C VAL A 139 -12.08 30.16 -0.97
N LEU A 140 -12.34 29.02 -1.60
CA LEU A 140 -11.57 28.52 -2.75
C LEU A 140 -11.55 29.51 -3.93
N LYS A 141 -12.55 30.38 -4.08
CA LYS A 141 -12.54 31.46 -5.09
C LYS A 141 -11.38 32.45 -4.92
N THR A 142 -10.89 32.61 -3.68
CA THR A 142 -9.88 33.62 -3.32
C THR A 142 -8.60 33.01 -2.76
N ASN A 143 -8.66 31.79 -2.22
CA ASN A 143 -7.48 31.09 -1.74
C ASN A 143 -6.53 30.80 -2.90
N SER A 144 -5.26 31.09 -2.69
CA SER A 144 -4.21 30.99 -3.70
C SER A 144 -3.06 30.09 -3.28
N THR A 145 -3.29 29.17 -2.34
CA THR A 145 -2.23 28.32 -1.76
C THR A 145 -2.60 26.85 -1.76
N LEU A 146 -3.88 26.53 -1.60
CA LEU A 146 -4.36 25.16 -1.61
C LEU A 146 -4.24 24.57 -3.02
N THR A 147 -3.51 23.47 -3.12
CA THR A 147 -3.29 22.70 -4.35
C THR A 147 -4.01 21.35 -4.30
N THR A 148 -4.21 20.81 -3.10
CA THR A 148 -4.85 19.51 -2.86
C THR A 148 -5.93 19.65 -1.82
N LEU A 149 -7.14 19.24 -2.17
CA LEU A 149 -8.28 19.18 -1.28
C LEU A 149 -8.93 17.80 -1.39
N ASP A 150 -9.01 17.11 -0.26
CA ASP A 150 -9.72 15.85 -0.14
C ASP A 150 -11.01 16.04 0.66
N LEU A 151 -12.13 15.73 0.01
CA LEU A 151 -13.49 15.78 0.55
C LEU A 151 -14.21 14.45 0.32
N GLY A 152 -13.48 13.35 0.10
CA GLY A 152 -14.07 12.04 -0.12
C GLY A 152 -14.89 11.53 1.08
N ALA A 153 -15.74 10.53 0.89
CA ALA A 153 -16.56 9.92 1.96
C ALA A 153 -17.39 10.96 2.74
N ASN A 154 -18.01 11.92 2.07
CA ASN A 154 -18.81 12.97 2.72
C ASN A 154 -20.26 12.95 2.19
N SER A 155 -21.07 13.91 2.63
CA SER A 155 -22.46 14.07 2.20
C SER A 155 -22.62 15.23 1.22
N ILE A 156 -21.63 15.46 0.36
CA ILE A 156 -21.65 16.51 -0.67
C ILE A 156 -22.51 16.01 -1.84
N GLY A 157 -23.75 16.48 -1.87
CA GLY A 157 -24.69 16.20 -2.95
C GLY A 157 -24.50 17.13 -4.14
N ALA A 158 -25.48 17.12 -5.04
CA ALA A 158 -25.46 17.96 -6.23
C ALA A 158 -25.37 19.48 -5.92
N ASN A 159 -25.91 19.97 -4.79
CA ASN A 159 -25.83 21.40 -4.46
C ASN A 159 -24.43 21.78 -3.95
N GLY A 160 -23.79 20.93 -3.14
CA GLY A 160 -22.41 21.11 -2.73
C GLY A 160 -21.46 21.05 -3.93
N ALA A 161 -21.67 20.11 -4.84
CA ALA A 161 -20.95 20.05 -6.12
C ALA A 161 -21.16 21.31 -6.98
N GLN A 162 -22.36 21.89 -6.97
CA GLN A 162 -22.63 23.17 -7.64
C GLN A 162 -21.81 24.31 -7.03
N ALA A 163 -21.71 24.39 -5.71
CA ALA A 163 -20.89 25.41 -5.06
C ALA A 163 -19.40 25.26 -5.41
N LEU A 164 -18.88 24.02 -5.36
CA LEU A 164 -17.50 23.71 -5.72
C LEU A 164 -17.22 24.04 -7.18
N SER A 165 -18.16 23.74 -8.08
CA SER A 165 -18.08 24.13 -9.50
C SER A 165 -17.90 25.64 -9.66
N GLU A 166 -18.70 26.46 -8.98
CA GLU A 166 -18.54 27.92 -9.04
C GLU A 166 -17.19 28.40 -8.50
N ALA A 167 -16.63 27.72 -7.50
CA ALA A 167 -15.29 28.02 -7.03
C ALA A 167 -14.22 27.67 -8.08
N LEU A 168 -14.28 26.46 -8.64
CA LEU A 168 -13.33 25.94 -9.62
C LEU A 168 -13.27 26.76 -10.91
N LYS A 169 -14.35 27.43 -11.30
CA LYS A 169 -14.37 28.37 -12.45
C LYS A 169 -13.39 29.54 -12.27
N THR A 170 -13.06 29.90 -11.03
CA THR A 170 -12.20 31.05 -10.69
C THR A 170 -10.91 30.68 -9.99
N ASN A 171 -10.89 29.55 -9.27
CA ASN A 171 -9.70 29.06 -8.61
C ASN A 171 -8.62 28.72 -9.64
N SER A 172 -7.38 29.10 -9.32
CA SER A 172 -6.22 28.93 -10.20
C SER A 172 -5.04 28.26 -9.50
N THR A 173 -5.29 27.53 -8.41
CA THR A 173 -4.24 26.88 -7.62
C THR A 173 -4.51 25.41 -7.35
N LEU A 174 -5.78 25.01 -7.26
CA LEU A 174 -6.16 23.63 -7.02
C LEU A 174 -5.82 22.78 -8.25
N THR A 175 -4.98 21.77 -8.01
CA THR A 175 -4.54 20.79 -9.02
C THR A 175 -5.17 19.42 -8.78
N THR A 176 -5.52 19.11 -7.53
CA THR A 176 -6.11 17.84 -7.12
C THR A 176 -7.33 18.07 -6.27
N LEU A 177 -8.45 17.47 -6.67
CA LEU A 177 -9.70 17.48 -5.92
C LEU A 177 -10.22 16.04 -5.83
N ASN A 178 -10.35 15.55 -4.59
CA ASN A 178 -10.99 14.27 -4.30
C ASN A 178 -12.41 14.48 -3.78
N LEU A 179 -13.38 13.89 -4.48
CA LEU A 179 -14.80 13.89 -4.13
C LEU A 179 -15.37 12.46 -4.13
N ASN A 180 -14.52 11.42 -4.06
CA ASN A 180 -14.95 10.01 -4.01
C ASN A 180 -15.98 9.76 -2.89
N ASP A 181 -16.86 8.78 -3.04
CA ASP A 181 -17.85 8.39 -1.99
C ASP A 181 -18.64 9.61 -1.48
N ASN A 182 -19.39 10.21 -2.40
CA ASN A 182 -20.30 11.30 -2.12
C ASN A 182 -21.62 11.03 -2.87
N SER A 183 -22.63 11.85 -2.65
CA SER A 183 -23.94 11.69 -3.32
C SER A 183 -24.13 12.68 -4.48
N ILE A 184 -23.07 12.93 -5.27
CA ILE A 184 -23.04 13.97 -6.32
C ILE A 184 -24.07 13.68 -7.43
N GLY A 185 -24.10 12.44 -7.92
CA GLY A 185 -24.99 11.98 -9.00
C GLY A 185 -24.80 12.71 -10.34
N ASP A 186 -25.65 12.38 -11.32
CA ASP A 186 -25.62 12.98 -12.67
C ASP A 186 -25.71 14.52 -12.65
N ASN A 187 -26.57 15.09 -11.80
CA ASN A 187 -26.76 16.54 -11.73
C ASN A 187 -25.51 17.25 -11.20
N GLY A 188 -24.85 16.67 -10.19
CA GLY A 188 -23.59 17.18 -9.68
C GLY A 188 -22.46 17.06 -10.70
N ALA A 189 -22.40 15.94 -11.43
CA ALA A 189 -21.44 15.78 -12.53
C ALA A 189 -21.64 16.81 -13.65
N VAL A 190 -22.89 17.15 -13.99
CA VAL A 190 -23.21 18.20 -14.97
C VAL A 190 -22.65 19.56 -14.55
N VAL A 191 -22.86 19.98 -13.31
CA VAL A 191 -22.35 21.29 -12.85
C VAL A 191 -20.83 21.29 -12.74
N LEU A 192 -20.18 20.20 -12.29
CA LEU A 192 -18.72 20.09 -12.29
C LEU A 192 -18.14 20.16 -13.70
N SER A 193 -18.82 19.56 -14.68
CA SER A 193 -18.44 19.63 -16.09
C SER A 193 -18.41 21.06 -16.62
N GLU A 194 -19.30 21.94 -16.16
CA GLU A 194 -19.27 23.36 -16.52
C GLU A 194 -18.01 24.06 -16.01
N ALA A 195 -17.55 23.73 -14.80
CA ALA A 195 -16.31 24.28 -14.26
C ALA A 195 -15.10 23.79 -15.06
N LEU A 196 -15.02 22.48 -15.33
CA LEU A 196 -13.92 21.85 -16.06
C LEU A 196 -13.70 22.46 -17.46
N ARG A 197 -14.74 22.96 -18.13
CA ARG A 197 -14.59 23.66 -19.42
C ARG A 197 -13.72 24.91 -19.37
N THR A 198 -13.66 25.56 -18.20
CA THR A 198 -13.01 26.85 -18.00
C THR A 198 -11.82 26.79 -17.05
N ASN A 199 -11.83 25.83 -16.12
CA ASN A 199 -10.72 25.59 -15.23
C ASN A 199 -9.49 25.12 -16.04
N SER A 200 -8.33 25.67 -15.69
CA SER A 200 -7.07 25.44 -16.38
C SER A 200 -5.94 25.06 -15.41
N THR A 201 -6.30 24.52 -14.24
CA THR A 201 -5.33 24.19 -13.18
C THR A 201 -5.53 22.78 -12.64
N LEU A 202 -6.76 22.29 -12.62
CA LEU A 202 -7.06 20.94 -12.15
C LEU A 202 -6.47 19.91 -13.11
N THR A 203 -5.62 19.04 -12.57
CA THR A 203 -4.95 17.95 -13.28
C THR A 203 -5.50 16.59 -12.87
N SER A 204 -6.04 16.48 -11.65
CA SER A 204 -6.61 15.26 -11.10
C SER A 204 -7.95 15.54 -10.45
N LEU A 205 -8.96 14.78 -10.87
CA LEU A 205 -10.31 14.82 -10.31
C LEU A 205 -10.76 13.38 -10.02
N ASP A 206 -11.10 13.12 -8.76
CA ASP A 206 -11.67 11.86 -8.33
C ASP A 206 -13.17 12.05 -8.02
N LEU A 207 -14.00 11.29 -8.75
CA LEU A 207 -15.45 11.23 -8.63
C LEU A 207 -15.92 9.78 -8.44
N GLY A 208 -15.08 8.92 -7.86
CA GLY A 208 -15.42 7.55 -7.50
C GLY A 208 -16.66 7.46 -6.61
N ASP A 209 -17.41 6.36 -6.66
CA ASP A 209 -18.55 6.09 -5.77
C ASP A 209 -19.50 7.29 -5.58
N ASN A 210 -20.03 7.82 -6.68
CA ASN A 210 -20.85 9.03 -6.68
C ASN A 210 -22.23 8.87 -7.32
N SER A 211 -22.64 7.63 -7.60
CA SER A 211 -23.87 7.32 -8.33
C SER A 211 -24.01 8.08 -9.66
N ILE A 212 -22.88 8.35 -10.33
CA ILE A 212 -22.83 8.98 -11.66
C ILE A 212 -23.20 7.92 -12.70
N GLY A 213 -24.20 8.21 -13.53
CA GLY A 213 -24.62 7.37 -14.62
C GLY A 213 -24.19 7.89 -15.99
N ASP A 214 -24.83 7.37 -17.03
CA ASP A 214 -24.55 7.74 -18.43
C ASP A 214 -24.68 9.25 -18.67
N ASN A 215 -25.64 9.95 -18.05
CA ASN A 215 -25.83 11.39 -18.31
C ASN A 215 -24.70 12.23 -17.71
N GLY A 216 -24.24 11.89 -16.50
CA GLY A 216 -23.09 12.55 -15.90
C GLY A 216 -21.81 12.28 -16.69
N ALA A 217 -21.59 11.04 -17.15
CA ALA A 217 -20.48 10.69 -18.04
C ALA A 217 -20.52 11.48 -19.37
N VAL A 218 -21.69 11.67 -19.97
CA VAL A 218 -21.88 12.52 -21.16
C VAL A 218 -21.48 13.97 -20.87
N ALA A 219 -21.90 14.52 -19.72
CA ALA A 219 -21.55 15.89 -19.36
C ALA A 219 -20.04 16.08 -19.17
N LEU A 220 -19.39 15.15 -18.46
CA LEU A 220 -17.94 15.15 -18.27
C LEU A 220 -17.22 15.05 -19.61
N SER A 221 -17.71 14.18 -20.50
CA SER A 221 -17.17 14.04 -21.86
C SER A 221 -17.26 15.34 -22.66
N GLU A 222 -18.36 16.08 -22.55
CA GLU A 222 -18.48 17.40 -23.18
C GLU A 222 -17.54 18.46 -22.59
N ALA A 223 -17.15 18.34 -21.32
CA ALA A 223 -16.15 19.24 -20.73
C ALA A 223 -14.73 18.92 -21.20
N LEU A 224 -14.40 17.63 -21.28
CA LEU A 224 -13.09 17.15 -21.74
C LEU A 224 -12.76 17.51 -23.20
N LYS A 225 -13.76 17.87 -24.01
CA LYS A 225 -13.52 18.37 -25.38
C LYS A 225 -12.71 19.65 -25.41
N THR A 226 -12.86 20.51 -24.39
CA THR A 226 -12.18 21.79 -24.31
C THR A 226 -11.17 21.87 -23.17
N ASN A 227 -11.34 21.06 -22.13
CA ASN A 227 -10.37 20.98 -21.05
C ASN A 227 -9.05 20.39 -21.56
N SER A 228 -7.95 21.08 -21.25
CA SER A 228 -6.61 20.72 -21.69
C SER A 228 -5.62 20.58 -20.52
N THR A 229 -6.13 20.36 -19.31
CA THR A 229 -5.30 20.28 -18.10
C THR A 229 -5.51 19.01 -17.31
N LEU A 230 -6.69 18.41 -17.38
CA LEU A 230 -7.00 17.18 -16.67
C LEU A 230 -6.24 16.01 -17.30
N THR A 231 -5.36 15.41 -16.50
CA THR A 231 -4.54 14.25 -16.88
C THR A 231 -5.07 12.96 -16.28
N THR A 232 -5.80 13.05 -15.16
CA THR A 232 -6.37 11.93 -14.42
C THR A 232 -7.83 12.20 -14.09
N LEU A 233 -8.69 11.28 -14.49
CA LEU A 233 -10.10 11.27 -14.14
C LEU A 233 -10.45 9.91 -13.53
N ASP A 234 -10.87 9.91 -12.27
CA ASP A 234 -11.39 8.73 -11.59
C ASP A 234 -12.91 8.76 -11.54
N LEU A 235 -13.52 7.66 -11.98
CA LEU A 235 -14.96 7.42 -12.05
C LEU A 235 -15.27 5.98 -11.58
N ASN A 236 -14.42 5.38 -10.75
CA ASN A 236 -14.68 4.04 -10.22
C ASN A 236 -16.00 3.95 -9.43
N ASP A 237 -16.52 2.74 -9.27
CA ASP A 237 -17.67 2.44 -8.39
C ASP A 237 -18.91 3.32 -8.68
N ASN A 238 -19.15 3.62 -9.96
CA ASN A 238 -20.29 4.43 -10.41
C ASN A 238 -21.31 3.58 -11.21
N SER A 239 -22.32 4.23 -11.78
CA SER A 239 -23.38 3.58 -12.58
C SER A 239 -23.24 3.85 -14.08
N ILE A 240 -22.03 4.04 -14.59
CA ILE A 240 -21.75 4.32 -16.00
C ILE A 240 -21.95 3.04 -16.81
N GLY A 241 -22.81 3.10 -17.83
CA GLY A 241 -23.10 2.00 -18.73
C GLY A 241 -22.43 2.15 -20.10
N ASP A 242 -22.87 1.31 -21.04
CA ASP A 242 -22.44 1.33 -22.45
C ASP A 242 -22.48 2.75 -23.06
N ASN A 243 -23.54 3.55 -22.81
CA ASN A 243 -23.69 4.86 -23.43
C ASN A 243 -22.74 5.91 -22.85
N GLY A 244 -22.52 5.88 -21.53
CA GLY A 244 -21.54 6.75 -20.88
C GLY A 244 -20.12 6.43 -21.34
N ALA A 245 -19.78 5.15 -21.45
CA ALA A 245 -18.51 4.71 -22.04
C ALA A 245 -18.36 5.16 -23.50
N GLN A 246 -19.44 5.11 -24.29
CA GLN A 246 -19.45 5.62 -25.66
C GLN A 246 -19.18 7.13 -25.71
N ALA A 247 -19.76 7.92 -24.81
CA ALA A 247 -19.53 9.36 -24.74
C ALA A 247 -18.07 9.69 -24.40
N LEU A 248 -17.50 8.99 -23.40
CA LEU A 248 -16.09 9.10 -23.03
C LEU A 248 -15.19 8.72 -24.21
N SER A 249 -15.55 7.66 -24.93
CA SER A 249 -14.82 7.22 -26.12
C SER A 249 -14.82 8.27 -27.23
N GLU A 250 -15.93 8.97 -27.45
CA GLU A 250 -16.01 10.01 -28.48
C GLU A 250 -15.10 11.20 -28.16
N VAL A 251 -15.02 11.64 -26.91
CA VAL A 251 -14.15 12.77 -26.54
C VAL A 251 -12.67 12.40 -26.59
N LEU A 252 -12.30 11.17 -26.22
CA LEU A 252 -10.92 10.68 -26.24
C LEU A 252 -10.29 10.66 -27.65
N LYS A 253 -11.10 10.76 -28.72
CA LYS A 253 -10.60 10.95 -30.10
C LYS A 253 -9.89 12.29 -30.29
N THR A 254 -10.27 13.29 -29.49
CA THR A 254 -9.83 14.68 -29.62
C THR A 254 -9.10 15.21 -28.40
N ASN A 255 -9.42 14.70 -27.21
CA ASN A 255 -8.70 15.06 -26.00
C ASN A 255 -7.28 14.48 -26.07
N SER A 256 -6.28 15.35 -25.90
CA SER A 256 -4.87 15.00 -25.98
C SER A 256 -4.14 15.23 -24.66
N THR A 257 -4.85 15.17 -23.53
CA THR A 257 -4.33 15.52 -22.21
C THR A 257 -4.59 14.44 -21.18
N LEU A 258 -5.69 13.69 -21.30
CA LEU A 258 -6.00 12.60 -20.40
C LEU A 258 -5.04 11.44 -20.64
N THR A 259 -4.38 11.02 -19.57
CA THR A 259 -3.40 9.92 -19.54
C THR A 259 -3.89 8.73 -18.74
N THR A 260 -4.72 8.99 -17.73
CA THR A 260 -5.29 7.98 -16.84
C THR A 260 -6.80 8.15 -16.77
N LEU A 261 -7.52 7.06 -17.07
CA LEU A 261 -8.96 6.97 -16.92
C LEU A 261 -9.28 5.72 -16.11
N ASN A 262 -9.89 5.92 -14.93
CA ASN A 262 -10.35 4.82 -14.09
C ASN A 262 -11.88 4.71 -14.20
N LEU A 263 -12.35 3.54 -14.62
CA LEU A 263 -13.76 3.19 -14.80
C LEU A 263 -14.11 1.89 -14.07
N ARG A 264 -13.30 1.47 -13.09
CA ARG A 264 -13.51 0.26 -12.29
C ARG A 264 -14.94 0.20 -11.70
N HIS A 265 -15.50 -0.99 -11.54
CA HIS A 265 -16.82 -1.25 -10.93
C HIS A 265 -17.93 -0.35 -11.47
N ASN A 266 -18.10 -0.35 -12.80
CA ASN A 266 -19.21 0.28 -13.50
C ASN A 266 -20.01 -0.79 -14.27
N SER A 267 -20.96 -0.37 -15.13
CA SER A 267 -21.83 -1.25 -15.91
C SER A 267 -21.51 -1.21 -17.41
N ILE A 268 -20.23 -1.07 -17.78
CA ILE A 268 -19.80 -0.77 -19.16
C ILE A 268 -20.06 -1.89 -20.15
N GLY A 269 -19.99 -3.17 -19.77
CA GLY A 269 -20.30 -4.30 -20.65
C GLY A 269 -19.50 -4.38 -21.96
N ASP A 270 -19.89 -5.30 -22.85
CA ASP A 270 -19.21 -5.56 -24.12
C ASP A 270 -19.32 -4.39 -25.12
N ASN A 271 -20.45 -3.67 -25.19
CA ASN A 271 -20.62 -2.60 -26.19
C ASN A 271 -19.85 -1.34 -25.79
N GLY A 272 -19.81 -1.00 -24.51
CA GLY A 272 -18.99 0.08 -23.98
C GLY A 272 -17.49 -0.21 -24.16
N ALA A 273 -17.06 -1.45 -23.90
CA ALA A 273 -15.71 -1.89 -24.23
C ALA A 273 -15.40 -1.77 -25.73
N GLN A 274 -16.35 -2.10 -26.61
CA GLN A 274 -16.20 -1.91 -28.05
C GLN A 274 -16.03 -0.43 -28.43
N ALA A 275 -16.78 0.49 -27.80
CA ALA A 275 -16.63 1.92 -28.04
C ALA A 275 -15.24 2.43 -27.61
N LEU A 276 -14.77 2.03 -26.43
CA LEU A 276 -13.44 2.36 -25.92
C LEU A 276 -12.34 1.81 -26.84
N SER A 277 -12.53 0.59 -27.35
CA SER A 277 -11.60 -0.04 -28.29
C SER A 277 -11.44 0.76 -29.58
N GLU A 278 -12.53 1.31 -30.12
CA GLU A 278 -12.45 2.07 -31.37
C GLU A 278 -11.63 3.36 -31.21
N VAL A 279 -11.73 4.02 -30.05
CA VAL A 279 -10.90 5.20 -29.78
C VAL A 279 -9.45 4.85 -29.46
N LEU A 280 -9.18 3.74 -28.76
CA LEU A 280 -7.82 3.29 -28.45
C LEU A 280 -6.96 3.06 -29.71
N LYS A 281 -7.57 2.76 -30.87
CA LYS A 281 -6.85 2.66 -32.15
C LYS A 281 -6.21 3.96 -32.61
N THR A 282 -6.76 5.11 -32.20
CA THR A 282 -6.35 6.43 -32.69
C THR A 282 -5.88 7.38 -31.58
N ASN A 283 -6.32 7.18 -30.33
CA ASN A 283 -5.83 7.93 -29.19
C ASN A 283 -4.33 7.66 -28.96
N SER A 284 -3.61 8.72 -28.66
CA SER A 284 -2.15 8.70 -28.49
C SER A 284 -1.70 9.35 -27.17
N THR A 285 -2.58 9.38 -26.17
CA THR A 285 -2.30 10.05 -24.89
C THR A 285 -2.61 9.18 -23.69
N LEU A 286 -3.62 8.32 -23.79
CA LEU A 286 -3.99 7.41 -22.71
C LEU A 286 -2.90 6.34 -22.54
N THR A 287 -2.34 6.28 -21.34
CA THR A 287 -1.31 5.32 -20.94
C THR A 287 -1.85 4.27 -19.98
N THR A 288 -2.92 4.60 -19.25
CA THR A 288 -3.55 3.75 -18.24
C THR A 288 -5.06 3.77 -18.40
N LEU A 289 -5.65 2.58 -18.53
CA LEU A 289 -7.08 2.36 -18.57
C LEU A 289 -7.46 1.26 -17.56
N ASP A 290 -8.30 1.60 -16.60
CA ASP A 290 -8.83 0.69 -15.60
C ASP A 290 -10.31 0.37 -15.87
N LEU A 291 -10.59 -0.91 -16.12
CA LEU A 291 -11.90 -1.47 -16.46
C LEU A 291 -12.25 -2.66 -15.58
N GLU A 292 -11.65 -2.77 -14.40
CA GLU A 292 -11.99 -3.83 -13.43
C GLU A 292 -13.51 -3.86 -13.15
N GLY A 293 -14.10 -5.04 -12.98
CA GLY A 293 -15.47 -5.16 -12.48
C GLY A 293 -16.58 -4.61 -13.39
N ASN A 294 -16.40 -4.62 -14.71
CA ASN A 294 -17.31 -4.00 -15.67
C ASN A 294 -18.20 -4.97 -16.47
N SER A 295 -18.21 -6.25 -16.08
CA SER A 295 -18.93 -7.31 -16.81
C SER A 295 -18.53 -7.41 -18.29
N ILE A 296 -17.27 -7.10 -18.62
CA ILE A 296 -16.71 -7.22 -19.96
C ILE A 296 -16.43 -8.71 -20.22
N GLY A 297 -17.03 -9.26 -21.27
CA GLY A 297 -16.88 -10.65 -21.67
C GLY A 297 -15.88 -10.83 -22.81
N ASP A 298 -15.97 -12.00 -23.45
CA ASP A 298 -15.13 -12.34 -24.60
C ASP A 298 -15.30 -11.35 -25.77
N ASN A 299 -16.50 -10.81 -26.04
CA ASN A 299 -16.69 -9.92 -27.21
C ASN A 299 -16.06 -8.54 -26.99
N GLY A 300 -16.25 -7.95 -25.81
CA GLY A 300 -15.59 -6.70 -25.45
C GLY A 300 -14.07 -6.86 -25.43
N THR A 301 -13.59 -7.99 -24.93
CA THR A 301 -12.16 -8.34 -24.94
C THR A 301 -11.59 -8.48 -26.36
N VAL A 302 -12.34 -9.09 -27.29
CA VAL A 302 -11.95 -9.17 -28.71
C VAL A 302 -11.79 -7.78 -29.31
N ALA A 303 -12.70 -6.85 -29.01
CA ALA A 303 -12.59 -5.47 -29.48
C ALA A 303 -11.34 -4.78 -28.91
N LEU A 304 -11.09 -4.91 -27.60
CA LEU A 304 -9.92 -4.31 -26.93
C LEU A 304 -8.62 -4.88 -27.51
N SER A 305 -8.57 -6.18 -27.75
CA SER A 305 -7.45 -6.88 -28.37
C SER A 305 -7.16 -6.35 -29.78
N GLU A 306 -8.20 -6.10 -30.58
CA GLU A 306 -8.02 -5.52 -31.93
C GLU A 306 -7.45 -4.10 -31.86
N ALA A 307 -7.85 -3.31 -30.87
CA ALA A 307 -7.30 -1.98 -30.65
C ALA A 307 -5.83 -2.00 -30.24
N LEU A 308 -5.44 -2.93 -29.36
CA LEU A 308 -4.07 -3.09 -28.89
C LEU A 308 -3.07 -3.44 -30.00
N LYS A 309 -3.52 -4.08 -31.10
CA LYS A 309 -2.64 -4.36 -32.25
C LYS A 309 -2.08 -3.10 -32.90
N THR A 310 -2.82 -1.98 -32.83
CA THR A 310 -2.44 -0.71 -33.46
C THR A 310 -2.12 0.39 -32.45
N ASN A 311 -2.65 0.31 -31.23
CA ASN A 311 -2.35 1.28 -30.18
C ASN A 311 -0.87 1.25 -29.81
N SER A 312 -0.29 2.43 -29.63
CA SER A 312 1.14 2.62 -29.36
C SER A 312 1.41 3.47 -28.12
N THR A 313 0.43 3.62 -27.21
CA THR A 313 0.56 4.49 -26.04
C THR A 313 0.10 3.86 -24.75
N LEU A 314 -0.86 2.93 -24.80
CA LEU A 314 -1.35 2.23 -23.63
C LEU A 314 -0.24 1.30 -23.12
N THR A 315 0.12 1.51 -21.86
CA THR A 315 1.15 0.75 -21.14
C THR A 315 0.53 -0.16 -20.09
N THR A 316 -0.61 0.26 -19.52
CA THR A 316 -1.32 -0.45 -18.46
C THR A 316 -2.79 -0.63 -18.84
N LEU A 317 -3.24 -1.88 -18.89
CA LEU A 317 -4.64 -2.25 -19.06
C LEU A 317 -5.04 -3.19 -17.91
N LYS A 318 -6.08 -2.80 -17.19
CA LYS A 318 -6.62 -3.50 -16.05
C LYS A 318 -8.06 -3.95 -16.34
N LEU A 319 -8.31 -5.24 -16.16
CA LEU A 319 -9.55 -5.94 -16.52
C LEU A 319 -9.90 -7.00 -15.46
N GLU A 320 -9.46 -6.78 -14.22
CA GLU A 320 -9.74 -7.63 -13.07
C GLU A 320 -11.26 -7.85 -12.90
N ALA A 321 -11.67 -8.97 -12.29
CA ALA A 321 -13.06 -9.23 -11.92
C ALA A 321 -14.09 -9.02 -13.06
N ASN A 322 -13.72 -9.41 -14.28
CA ASN A 322 -14.62 -9.39 -15.44
C ASN A 322 -15.08 -10.81 -15.80
N SER A 323 -15.81 -10.97 -16.90
CA SER A 323 -16.29 -12.28 -17.37
C SER A 323 -15.48 -12.78 -18.58
N ILE A 324 -14.18 -12.50 -18.61
CA ILE A 324 -13.31 -12.85 -19.73
C ILE A 324 -13.05 -14.35 -19.71
N GLY A 325 -13.38 -15.02 -20.81
CA GLY A 325 -13.18 -16.45 -21.01
C GLY A 325 -11.92 -16.76 -21.81
N ALA A 326 -11.79 -18.04 -22.17
CA ALA A 326 -10.70 -18.51 -23.00
C ALA A 326 -10.64 -17.82 -24.38
N ASN A 327 -11.77 -17.42 -24.97
CA ASN A 327 -11.74 -16.75 -26.28
C ASN A 327 -11.22 -15.32 -26.18
N GLY A 328 -11.56 -14.60 -25.10
CA GLY A 328 -10.99 -13.29 -24.79
C GLY A 328 -9.47 -13.36 -24.62
N ALA A 329 -8.97 -14.34 -23.85
CA ALA A 329 -7.53 -14.56 -23.73
C ALA A 329 -6.85 -14.93 -25.06
N VAL A 330 -7.51 -15.73 -25.91
CA VAL A 330 -7.01 -16.01 -27.27
C VAL A 330 -6.89 -14.72 -28.08
N ALA A 331 -7.88 -13.82 -28.00
CA ALA A 331 -7.80 -12.52 -28.68
C ALA A 331 -6.64 -11.67 -28.17
N PHE A 332 -6.44 -11.60 -26.85
CA PHE A 332 -5.29 -10.88 -26.27
C PHE A 332 -3.97 -11.51 -26.71
N SER A 333 -3.89 -12.84 -26.78
CA SER A 333 -2.69 -13.51 -27.26
C SER A 333 -2.29 -13.07 -28.67
N GLU A 334 -3.25 -12.90 -29.58
CA GLU A 334 -2.96 -12.40 -30.92
C GLU A 334 -2.56 -10.92 -30.93
N ALA A 335 -3.12 -10.12 -30.02
CA ALA A 335 -2.73 -8.73 -29.86
C ALA A 335 -1.30 -8.58 -29.32
N LEU A 336 -0.96 -9.35 -28.28
CA LEU A 336 0.34 -9.33 -27.61
C LEU A 336 1.49 -9.77 -28.51
N LYS A 337 1.26 -10.61 -29.52
CA LYS A 337 2.28 -10.98 -30.52
C LYS A 337 2.76 -9.77 -31.36
N THR A 338 1.92 -8.74 -31.51
CA THR A 338 2.21 -7.57 -32.34
C THR A 338 2.36 -6.28 -31.54
N ASN A 339 1.67 -6.16 -30.40
CA ASN A 339 1.76 -4.98 -29.55
C ASN A 339 3.16 -4.88 -28.94
N SER A 340 3.69 -3.65 -28.91
CA SER A 340 5.04 -3.35 -28.42
C SER A 340 5.05 -2.22 -27.40
N THR A 341 3.93 -1.97 -26.72
CA THR A 341 3.78 -0.84 -25.79
C THR A 341 3.21 -1.23 -24.45
N LEU A 342 2.35 -2.26 -24.42
CA LEU A 342 1.76 -2.75 -23.19
C LEU A 342 2.84 -3.44 -22.35
N THR A 343 3.02 -2.93 -21.14
CA THR A 343 3.98 -3.45 -20.15
C THR A 343 3.28 -4.18 -19.01
N THR A 344 2.02 -3.83 -18.74
CA THR A 344 1.18 -4.40 -17.69
C THR A 344 -0.19 -4.77 -18.23
N LEU A 345 -0.55 -6.04 -18.08
CA LEU A 345 -1.88 -6.57 -18.35
C LEU A 345 -2.39 -7.30 -17.10
N ASN A 346 -3.45 -6.79 -16.48
CA ASN A 346 -4.09 -7.44 -15.35
C ASN A 346 -5.41 -8.09 -15.77
N LEU A 347 -5.49 -9.40 -15.58
CA LEU A 347 -6.64 -10.26 -15.89
C LEU A 347 -7.10 -11.05 -14.65
N ASN A 348 -6.74 -10.62 -13.44
CA ASN A 348 -7.13 -11.28 -12.19
C ASN A 348 -8.65 -11.55 -12.13
N ASP A 349 -9.05 -12.64 -11.49
CA ASP A 349 -10.43 -13.00 -11.18
C ASP A 349 -11.34 -13.01 -12.43
N ASN A 350 -10.89 -13.71 -13.47
CA ASN A 350 -11.64 -13.95 -14.71
C ASN A 350 -11.87 -15.46 -14.93
N SER A 351 -12.20 -15.88 -16.15
CA SER A 351 -12.44 -17.28 -16.53
C SER A 351 -11.55 -17.71 -17.70
N ILE A 352 -10.28 -17.29 -17.71
CA ILE A 352 -9.34 -17.58 -18.81
C ILE A 352 -9.17 -19.09 -19.05
N ARG A 353 -9.05 -19.89 -17.99
CA ARG A 353 -8.88 -21.36 -18.03
C ARG A 353 -7.65 -21.83 -18.83
N ASP A 354 -7.44 -23.13 -18.87
CA ASP A 354 -6.30 -23.77 -19.58
C ASP A 354 -6.14 -23.29 -21.03
N ASN A 355 -7.21 -23.25 -21.83
CA ASN A 355 -7.12 -22.93 -23.25
C ASN A 355 -6.69 -21.47 -23.48
N GLY A 356 -7.18 -20.54 -22.66
CA GLY A 356 -6.77 -19.14 -22.74
C GLY A 356 -5.33 -18.96 -22.28
N ALA A 357 -4.93 -19.62 -21.19
CA ALA A 357 -3.56 -19.62 -20.70
C ALA A 357 -2.57 -20.18 -21.74
N VAL A 358 -2.90 -21.29 -22.42
CA VAL A 358 -2.10 -21.84 -23.52
C VAL A 358 -1.90 -20.82 -24.64
N ALA A 359 -2.94 -20.07 -25.00
CA ALA A 359 -2.84 -19.05 -26.04
C ALA A 359 -1.93 -17.89 -25.61
N LEU A 360 -2.14 -17.35 -24.40
CA LEU A 360 -1.28 -16.31 -23.82
C LEU A 360 0.18 -16.76 -23.74
N SER A 361 0.42 -18.03 -23.38
CA SER A 361 1.76 -18.64 -23.37
C SER A 361 2.44 -18.57 -24.73
N GLU A 362 1.71 -18.86 -25.81
CA GLU A 362 2.27 -18.78 -27.16
C GLU A 362 2.64 -17.34 -27.54
N ALA A 363 1.86 -16.36 -27.10
CA ALA A 363 2.19 -14.95 -27.30
C ALA A 363 3.43 -14.52 -26.51
N LEU A 364 3.58 -14.99 -25.26
CA LEU A 364 4.74 -14.69 -24.41
C LEU A 364 6.07 -15.16 -25.00
N LYS A 365 6.09 -16.21 -25.83
CA LYS A 365 7.32 -16.66 -26.51
C LYS A 365 7.89 -15.62 -27.47
N THR A 366 7.04 -14.76 -28.02
CA THR A 366 7.43 -13.76 -29.02
C THR A 366 7.31 -12.32 -28.52
N ASN A 367 6.45 -12.07 -27.55
CA ASN A 367 6.29 -10.74 -26.96
C ASN A 367 7.57 -10.35 -26.20
N SER A 368 7.97 -9.09 -26.36
CA SER A 368 9.21 -8.54 -25.80
C SER A 368 8.98 -7.22 -25.07
N THR A 369 7.75 -6.97 -24.61
CA THR A 369 7.39 -5.68 -23.97
C THR A 369 6.62 -5.87 -22.68
N LEU A 370 5.84 -6.94 -22.56
CA LEU A 370 5.10 -7.25 -21.36
C LEU A 370 6.08 -7.64 -20.24
N THR A 371 5.98 -6.92 -19.13
CA THR A 371 6.80 -7.10 -17.92
C THR A 371 5.98 -7.68 -16.77
N THR A 372 4.69 -7.35 -16.73
CA THR A 372 3.75 -7.80 -15.71
C THR A 372 2.51 -8.41 -16.36
N LEU A 373 2.24 -9.66 -16.02
CA LEU A 373 1.01 -10.37 -16.37
C LEU A 373 0.40 -10.94 -15.09
N ASN A 374 -0.78 -10.46 -14.72
CA ASN A 374 -1.52 -11.01 -13.59
C ASN A 374 -2.69 -11.85 -14.11
N LEU A 375 -2.69 -13.12 -13.74
CA LEU A 375 -3.67 -14.13 -14.09
C LEU A 375 -4.27 -14.82 -12.86
N ARG A 376 -4.11 -14.25 -11.65
CA ARG A 376 -4.71 -14.80 -10.43
C ARG A 376 -6.20 -15.12 -10.61
N GLY A 377 -6.67 -16.19 -9.97
CA GLY A 377 -8.10 -16.52 -9.90
C GLY A 377 -8.78 -16.85 -11.24
N ASN A 378 -8.06 -17.41 -12.22
CA ASN A 378 -8.55 -17.68 -13.57
C ASN A 378 -8.91 -19.14 -13.88
N SER A 379 -8.87 -20.00 -12.87
CA SER A 379 -9.06 -21.46 -13.01
C SER A 379 -8.09 -22.08 -14.03
N ILE A 380 -6.81 -21.66 -14.01
CA ILE A 380 -5.75 -22.19 -14.87
C ILE A 380 -5.15 -23.47 -14.26
N TRP A 381 -5.59 -24.63 -14.73
CA TRP A 381 -5.10 -25.91 -14.24
C TRP A 381 -3.79 -26.34 -14.91
N PHE A 382 -3.43 -27.59 -14.69
CA PHE A 382 -2.18 -28.21 -15.13
C PHE A 382 -1.79 -27.91 -16.58
N LYS A 383 -2.73 -27.97 -17.55
CA LYS A 383 -2.38 -27.76 -18.97
C LYS A 383 -2.03 -26.32 -19.28
N GLY A 384 -2.78 -25.37 -18.72
CA GLY A 384 -2.51 -23.94 -18.88
C GLY A 384 -1.16 -23.57 -18.25
N LEU A 385 -0.95 -24.01 -17.01
CA LEU A 385 0.31 -23.80 -16.29
C LEU A 385 1.51 -24.40 -17.03
N GLN A 386 1.39 -25.64 -17.52
CA GLN A 386 2.46 -26.28 -18.28
C GLN A 386 2.87 -25.45 -19.50
N ALA A 387 1.91 -24.89 -20.23
CA ALA A 387 2.19 -24.04 -21.39
C ALA A 387 2.86 -22.71 -20.98
N MET A 388 2.39 -22.09 -19.89
CA MET A 388 2.94 -20.83 -19.41
C MET A 388 4.39 -20.99 -19.01
N PHE A 389 4.70 -22.00 -18.20
CA PHE A 389 6.05 -22.29 -17.77
C PHE A 389 6.97 -22.68 -18.92
N GLU A 390 6.47 -23.40 -19.93
CA GLU A 390 7.25 -23.65 -21.15
C GLU A 390 7.57 -22.36 -21.91
N ALA A 391 6.65 -21.41 -22.00
CA ALA A 391 6.88 -20.12 -22.65
C ALA A 391 7.92 -19.26 -21.92
N LEU A 392 7.95 -19.32 -20.58
CA LEU A 392 8.94 -18.61 -19.76
C LEU A 392 10.37 -19.07 -20.03
N LYS A 393 10.61 -20.28 -20.55
CA LYS A 393 11.97 -20.72 -20.91
C LYS A 393 12.60 -19.85 -22.00
N SER A 394 11.77 -19.29 -22.88
CA SER A 394 12.20 -18.43 -23.99
C SER A 394 11.88 -16.95 -23.81
N ASN A 395 10.90 -16.60 -22.95
CA ASN A 395 10.54 -15.21 -22.74
C ASN A 395 11.64 -14.46 -21.95
N SER A 396 12.02 -13.29 -22.46
CA SER A 396 13.11 -12.51 -21.88
C SER A 396 12.71 -11.22 -21.15
N THR A 397 11.41 -10.95 -21.02
CA THR A 397 10.91 -9.62 -20.61
C THR A 397 9.96 -9.64 -19.44
N LEU A 398 9.24 -10.75 -19.23
CA LEU A 398 8.32 -10.90 -18.13
C LEU A 398 9.11 -11.03 -16.82
N THR A 399 8.96 -10.04 -15.94
CA THR A 399 9.60 -10.00 -14.62
C THR A 399 8.64 -10.43 -13.52
N THR A 400 7.34 -10.23 -13.74
CA THR A 400 6.28 -10.49 -12.78
C THR A 400 5.18 -11.32 -13.45
N LEU A 401 4.92 -12.49 -12.88
CA LEU A 401 3.83 -13.38 -13.27
C LEU A 401 3.08 -13.80 -12.00
N ASP A 402 1.83 -13.36 -11.88
CA ASP A 402 0.93 -13.74 -10.79
C ASP A 402 -0.05 -14.80 -11.30
N LEU A 403 -0.03 -15.98 -10.67
CA LEU A 403 -0.86 -17.16 -11.00
C LEU A 403 -1.59 -17.68 -9.76
N LEU A 404 -1.74 -16.86 -8.72
CA LEU A 404 -2.31 -17.32 -7.45
C LEU A 404 -3.76 -17.80 -7.62
N ASN A 405 -4.21 -18.74 -6.80
CA ASN A 405 -5.58 -19.24 -6.80
C ASN A 405 -6.03 -19.91 -8.14
N ASP A 406 -5.08 -20.45 -8.91
CA ASP A 406 -5.35 -21.22 -10.14
C ASP A 406 -5.35 -22.75 -9.94
N SER A 407 -5.25 -23.23 -8.70
CA SER A 407 -5.22 -24.65 -8.36
C SER A 407 -4.05 -25.40 -9.03
N ILE A 408 -2.82 -24.95 -8.76
CA ILE A 408 -1.58 -25.52 -9.32
C ILE A 408 -1.50 -27.03 -9.11
N GLY A 409 -1.77 -27.50 -7.89
CA GLY A 409 -1.67 -28.92 -7.51
C GLY A 409 -0.25 -29.50 -7.67
N ASN A 410 -0.06 -30.75 -7.24
CA ASN A 410 1.28 -31.39 -7.24
C ASN A 410 1.90 -31.51 -8.64
N ASP A 411 1.09 -31.82 -9.66
CA ASP A 411 1.58 -31.99 -11.03
C ASP A 411 1.92 -30.64 -11.67
N GLY A 412 1.14 -29.59 -11.41
CA GLY A 412 1.43 -28.23 -11.89
C GLY A 412 2.70 -27.68 -11.25
N ALA A 413 2.87 -27.89 -9.94
CA ALA A 413 4.08 -27.48 -9.22
C ALA A 413 5.32 -28.17 -9.79
N LYS A 414 5.23 -29.47 -10.09
CA LYS A 414 6.33 -30.21 -10.72
C LYS A 414 6.69 -29.65 -12.11
N ALA A 415 5.71 -29.35 -12.94
CA ALA A 415 5.95 -28.77 -14.27
C ALA A 415 6.58 -27.37 -14.17
N MET A 416 6.09 -26.54 -13.24
CA MET A 416 6.62 -25.23 -12.92
C MET A 416 8.10 -25.28 -12.55
N PHE A 417 8.45 -26.11 -11.57
CA PHE A 417 9.83 -26.19 -11.08
C PHE A 417 10.77 -26.82 -12.11
N GLU A 418 10.28 -27.73 -12.96
CA GLU A 418 11.08 -28.21 -14.09
C GLU A 418 11.38 -27.10 -15.11
N ALA A 419 10.45 -26.18 -15.35
CA ALA A 419 10.72 -25.04 -16.23
C ALA A 419 11.66 -24.01 -15.60
N LEU A 420 11.52 -23.76 -14.29
CA LEU A 420 12.36 -22.85 -13.53
C LEU A 420 13.85 -23.23 -13.58
N LYS A 421 14.18 -24.52 -13.74
CA LYS A 421 15.56 -25.00 -13.97
C LYS A 421 16.22 -24.37 -15.20
N SER A 422 15.44 -24.04 -16.22
CA SER A 422 15.91 -23.51 -17.52
C SER A 422 15.55 -22.04 -17.76
N ASN A 423 14.63 -21.47 -16.98
CA ASN A 423 14.30 -20.05 -17.08
C ASN A 423 15.48 -19.20 -16.61
N SER A 424 15.76 -18.13 -17.35
CA SER A 424 16.90 -17.25 -17.11
C SER A 424 16.50 -15.78 -16.99
N THR A 425 15.24 -15.50 -16.64
CA THR A 425 14.68 -14.13 -16.67
C THR A 425 13.78 -13.82 -15.49
N LEU A 426 13.08 -14.81 -14.95
CA LEU A 426 12.21 -14.65 -13.79
C LEU A 426 13.09 -14.36 -12.56
N THR A 427 12.81 -13.22 -11.93
CA THR A 427 13.49 -12.75 -10.72
C THR A 427 12.61 -12.87 -9.50
N THR A 428 11.28 -12.80 -9.67
CA THR A 428 10.29 -12.95 -8.61
C THR A 428 9.31 -14.07 -8.96
N LEU A 429 9.12 -15.00 -8.04
CA LEU A 429 8.10 -16.04 -8.12
C LEU A 429 7.22 -15.94 -6.86
N ASP A 430 5.94 -15.64 -7.08
CA ASP A 430 4.93 -15.47 -6.03
C ASP A 430 3.97 -16.66 -6.10
N LEU A 431 3.88 -17.42 -5.01
CA LEU A 431 3.04 -18.63 -4.87
C LEU A 431 2.21 -18.59 -3.58
N LEU A 432 1.95 -17.41 -3.01
CA LEU A 432 1.16 -17.24 -1.77
C LEU A 432 -0.16 -18.04 -1.79
N ASP A 433 -0.43 -18.78 -0.71
CA ASP A 433 -1.63 -19.61 -0.54
C ASP A 433 -1.85 -20.72 -1.58
N ASP A 434 -0.80 -21.15 -2.30
CA ASP A 434 -0.85 -22.33 -3.17
C ASP A 434 -0.30 -23.57 -2.43
N PRO A 435 -1.13 -24.56 -2.02
CA PRO A 435 -0.65 -25.69 -1.22
C PRO A 435 0.19 -26.68 -2.04
N ILE A 436 1.44 -26.31 -2.36
CA ILE A 436 2.41 -27.16 -3.05
C ILE A 436 2.87 -28.31 -2.15
N GLY A 437 2.77 -28.12 -0.82
CA GLY A 437 3.18 -29.08 0.19
C GLY A 437 4.67 -29.41 0.19
N ALA A 438 5.07 -30.31 1.10
CA ALA A 438 6.47 -30.75 1.20
C ALA A 438 7.03 -31.35 -0.10
N ASN A 439 6.21 -32.05 -0.89
CA ASN A 439 6.65 -32.64 -2.18
C ASN A 439 6.91 -31.56 -3.24
N GLY A 440 6.07 -30.52 -3.30
CA GLY A 440 6.30 -29.36 -4.15
C GLY A 440 7.56 -28.62 -3.74
N ALA A 441 7.77 -28.40 -2.45
CA ALA A 441 9.00 -27.79 -1.92
C ALA A 441 10.27 -28.61 -2.27
N VAL A 442 10.19 -29.95 -2.30
CA VAL A 442 11.29 -30.79 -2.78
C VAL A 442 11.59 -30.52 -4.26
N ALA A 443 10.59 -30.49 -5.12
CA ALA A 443 10.77 -30.19 -6.54
C ALA A 443 11.30 -28.76 -6.77
N LEU A 444 10.82 -27.78 -6.00
CA LEU A 444 11.35 -26.41 -6.00
C LEU A 444 12.82 -26.38 -5.59
N SER A 445 13.20 -27.13 -4.56
CA SER A 445 14.60 -27.21 -4.13
C SER A 445 15.52 -27.73 -5.23
N GLU A 446 15.07 -28.66 -6.08
CA GLU A 446 15.85 -29.12 -7.22
C GLU A 446 16.02 -28.01 -8.27
N ALA A 447 14.98 -27.20 -8.48
CA ALA A 447 15.03 -26.07 -9.40
C ALA A 447 15.94 -24.95 -8.92
N LEU A 448 15.88 -24.59 -7.64
CA LEU A 448 16.71 -23.52 -7.05
C LEU A 448 18.21 -23.83 -7.07
N ARG A 449 18.60 -25.11 -7.13
CA ARG A 449 20.02 -25.50 -7.25
C ARG A 449 20.62 -25.14 -8.61
N THR A 450 19.80 -25.02 -9.65
CA THR A 450 20.27 -24.72 -11.02
C THR A 450 19.84 -23.34 -11.50
N ASN A 451 18.72 -22.82 -10.98
CA ASN A 451 18.25 -21.48 -11.31
C ASN A 451 19.26 -20.43 -10.82
N SER A 452 19.53 -19.44 -11.67
CA SER A 452 20.53 -18.39 -11.43
C SER A 452 19.96 -16.98 -11.62
N THR A 453 18.64 -16.83 -11.56
CA THR A 453 17.98 -15.53 -11.78
C THR A 453 16.96 -15.17 -10.71
N LEU A 454 16.38 -16.17 -10.05
CA LEU A 454 15.41 -15.92 -9.00
C LEU A 454 16.10 -15.29 -7.80
N THR A 455 15.64 -14.08 -7.45
CA THR A 455 16.11 -13.29 -6.32
C THR A 455 15.06 -13.24 -5.21
N THR A 456 13.78 -13.31 -5.56
CA THR A 456 12.66 -13.27 -4.62
C THR A 456 11.75 -14.47 -4.82
N LEU A 457 11.48 -15.20 -3.74
CA LEU A 457 10.59 -16.35 -3.71
C LEU A 457 9.63 -16.19 -2.53
N LYS A 458 8.33 -16.12 -2.81
CA LYS A 458 7.27 -16.05 -1.80
C LYS A 458 6.47 -17.35 -1.78
N LEU A 459 6.42 -17.98 -0.62
CA LEU A 459 5.78 -19.26 -0.39
C LEU A 459 4.85 -19.21 0.82
N GLU A 460 4.42 -18.05 1.31
CA GLU A 460 3.50 -18.03 2.46
C GLU A 460 2.22 -18.86 2.20
N GLY A 461 1.69 -19.55 3.21
CA GLY A 461 0.46 -20.35 3.06
C GLY A 461 0.59 -21.66 2.26
N ASN A 462 1.81 -22.14 1.97
CA ASN A 462 2.04 -23.24 1.02
C ASN A 462 2.07 -24.66 1.65
N SER A 463 1.86 -24.77 2.97
CA SER A 463 1.96 -26.05 3.70
C SER A 463 3.30 -26.79 3.51
N VAL A 464 4.41 -26.05 3.40
CA VAL A 464 5.76 -26.58 3.16
C VAL A 464 6.20 -27.56 4.26
N GLY A 465 5.97 -27.21 5.53
CA GLY A 465 6.34 -27.97 6.72
C GLY A 465 7.84 -28.24 6.88
N ASP A 466 8.22 -28.93 7.96
CA ASP A 466 9.63 -29.25 8.27
C ASP A 466 10.37 -29.96 7.13
N ASN A 467 9.73 -30.94 6.48
CA ASN A 467 10.36 -31.72 5.40
C ASN A 467 10.63 -30.86 4.15
N GLY A 468 9.71 -29.94 3.82
CA GLY A 468 9.92 -29.01 2.73
C GLY A 468 11.00 -27.98 3.06
N ALA A 469 11.01 -27.45 4.28
CA ALA A 469 12.04 -26.54 4.77
C ALA A 469 13.45 -27.19 4.73
N VAL A 470 13.56 -28.47 5.08
CA VAL A 470 14.81 -29.24 4.93
C VAL A 470 15.27 -29.29 3.47
N ALA A 471 14.36 -29.57 2.53
CA ALA A 471 14.71 -29.62 1.12
C ALA A 471 15.18 -28.25 0.59
N LEU A 472 14.46 -27.18 0.92
CA LEU A 472 14.83 -25.80 0.56
C LEU A 472 16.17 -25.40 1.18
N SER A 473 16.44 -25.77 2.43
CA SER A 473 17.71 -25.53 3.10
C SER A 473 18.89 -26.14 2.35
N GLU A 474 18.75 -27.36 1.84
CA GLU A 474 19.77 -28.01 1.03
C GLU A 474 19.99 -27.33 -0.33
N ALA A 475 18.98 -26.63 -0.87
CA ALA A 475 19.17 -25.81 -2.08
C ALA A 475 19.88 -24.49 -1.75
N LEU A 476 19.49 -23.81 -0.67
CA LEU A 476 20.07 -22.54 -0.22
C LEU A 476 21.58 -22.61 0.06
N LYS A 477 22.10 -23.76 0.48
CA LYS A 477 23.55 -24.00 0.65
C LYS A 477 24.35 -23.80 -0.64
N THR A 478 23.70 -23.95 -1.80
CA THR A 478 24.34 -23.86 -3.13
C THR A 478 23.80 -22.73 -3.99
N ASN A 479 22.57 -22.27 -3.74
CA ASN A 479 21.99 -21.16 -4.46
C ASN A 479 22.73 -19.86 -4.11
N SER A 480 23.01 -19.06 -5.14
CA SER A 480 23.80 -17.84 -5.04
C SER A 480 23.09 -16.62 -5.62
N THR A 481 21.77 -16.68 -5.75
CA THR A 481 20.98 -15.63 -6.40
C THR A 481 19.80 -15.19 -5.56
N LEU A 482 19.22 -16.08 -4.76
CA LEU A 482 18.10 -15.76 -3.90
C LEU A 482 18.56 -14.83 -2.77
N THR A 483 17.92 -13.66 -2.72
CA THR A 483 18.12 -12.61 -1.72
C THR A 483 16.95 -12.51 -0.75
N SER A 484 15.74 -12.89 -1.18
CA SER A 484 14.54 -12.88 -0.37
C SER A 484 13.80 -14.21 -0.46
N LEU A 485 13.57 -14.84 0.69
CA LEU A 485 12.78 -16.05 0.83
C LEU A 485 11.70 -15.83 1.88
N ASP A 486 10.45 -15.94 1.45
CA ASP A 486 9.29 -15.90 2.33
C ASP A 486 8.69 -17.30 2.47
N LEU A 487 8.61 -17.74 3.73
CA LEU A 487 8.10 -19.01 4.18
C LEU A 487 7.05 -18.82 5.31
N GLY A 488 6.36 -17.67 5.33
CA GLY A 488 5.29 -17.41 6.30
C GLY A 488 4.16 -18.46 6.27
N ASP A 489 3.38 -18.64 7.33
CA ASP A 489 2.23 -19.58 7.38
C ASP A 489 2.47 -20.94 6.67
N ASN A 490 3.52 -21.66 7.06
CA ASN A 490 3.91 -22.91 6.39
C ASN A 490 3.98 -24.12 7.32
N SER A 491 3.53 -23.96 8.57
CA SER A 491 3.62 -25.00 9.60
C SER A 491 5.06 -25.54 9.78
N ILE A 492 6.07 -24.68 9.62
CA ILE A 492 7.47 -25.00 9.88
C ILE A 492 7.70 -24.99 11.39
N GLY A 493 8.26 -26.07 11.93
CA GLY A 493 8.60 -26.20 13.34
C GLY A 493 10.10 -26.06 13.60
N ASP A 494 10.51 -26.44 14.81
CA ASP A 494 11.91 -26.40 15.25
C ASP A 494 12.85 -27.16 14.30
N ASN A 495 12.45 -28.29 13.71
CA ASN A 495 13.35 -29.06 12.84
C ASN A 495 13.58 -28.34 11.50
N GLY A 496 12.55 -27.73 10.91
CA GLY A 496 12.69 -26.92 9.71
C GLY A 496 13.55 -25.68 9.97
N ALA A 497 13.34 -25.00 11.10
CA ALA A 497 14.19 -23.87 11.53
C ALA A 497 15.66 -24.28 11.72
N VAL A 498 15.93 -25.46 12.32
CA VAL A 498 17.29 -26.01 12.43
C VAL A 498 17.93 -26.22 11.06
N ALA A 499 17.19 -26.76 10.08
CA ALA A 499 17.71 -26.97 8.74
C ALA A 499 18.03 -25.63 8.04
N LEU A 500 17.14 -24.65 8.15
CA LEU A 500 17.34 -23.30 7.60
C LEU A 500 18.57 -22.63 8.24
N SER A 501 18.74 -22.80 9.55
CA SER A 501 19.90 -22.29 10.29
C SER A 501 21.22 -22.87 9.76
N GLU A 502 21.27 -24.16 9.46
CA GLU A 502 22.45 -24.79 8.84
C GLU A 502 22.73 -24.26 7.43
N ALA A 503 21.70 -23.91 6.67
CA ALA A 503 21.88 -23.26 5.37
C ALA A 503 22.44 -21.83 5.53
N LEU A 504 21.87 -21.03 6.44
CA LEU A 504 22.27 -19.64 6.70
C LEU A 504 23.74 -19.49 7.14
N LYS A 505 24.32 -20.48 7.81
CA LYS A 505 25.75 -20.48 8.17
C LYS A 505 26.69 -20.47 6.95
N THR A 506 26.20 -20.91 5.79
CA THR A 506 26.99 -21.06 4.56
C THR A 506 26.49 -20.19 3.42
N ASN A 507 25.20 -19.88 3.39
CA ASN A 507 24.61 -19.01 2.39
C ASN A 507 25.11 -17.57 2.59
N SER A 508 25.50 -16.93 1.48
CA SER A 508 26.06 -15.58 1.47
C SER A 508 25.29 -14.64 0.54
N THR A 509 24.01 -14.92 0.27
CA THR A 509 23.20 -14.14 -0.66
C THR A 509 21.87 -13.72 -0.09
N LEU A 510 21.29 -14.54 0.79
CA LEU A 510 20.01 -14.26 1.42
C LEU A 510 20.16 -13.07 2.38
N THR A 511 19.39 -12.03 2.11
CA THR A 511 19.30 -10.80 2.90
C THR A 511 18.00 -10.72 3.69
N THR A 512 16.95 -11.41 3.22
CA THR A 512 15.62 -11.44 3.86
C THR A 512 15.16 -12.89 3.97
N LEU A 513 14.82 -13.29 5.19
CA LEU A 513 14.15 -14.55 5.48
C LEU A 513 12.91 -14.26 6.30
N ASP A 514 11.75 -14.58 5.74
CA ASP A 514 10.47 -14.45 6.41
C ASP A 514 9.95 -15.83 6.83
N LEU A 515 9.63 -15.97 8.12
CA LEU A 515 9.12 -17.17 8.76
C LEU A 515 7.90 -16.84 9.64
N TRP A 516 7.16 -15.78 9.32
CA TRP A 516 6.00 -15.36 10.09
C TRP A 516 4.93 -16.48 10.20
N ASP A 517 4.12 -16.48 11.26
CA ASP A 517 3.05 -17.45 11.54
C ASP A 517 3.42 -18.93 11.30
N ASN A 518 4.53 -19.36 11.89
CA ASN A 518 4.97 -20.75 11.86
C ASN A 518 4.93 -21.37 13.28
N SER A 519 5.35 -22.63 13.40
CA SER A 519 5.39 -23.36 14.67
C SER A 519 6.79 -23.39 15.29
N ILE A 520 7.62 -22.36 15.05
CA ILE A 520 8.99 -22.29 15.56
C ILE A 520 8.97 -21.96 17.06
N GLY A 521 9.60 -22.80 17.86
CA GLY A 521 9.73 -22.62 19.31
C GLY A 521 11.13 -22.15 19.72
N ASP A 522 11.39 -22.25 21.03
CA ASP A 522 12.69 -21.87 21.62
C ASP A 522 13.88 -22.60 20.97
N ASN A 523 13.75 -23.88 20.58
CA ASN A 523 14.88 -24.61 20.01
C ASN A 523 15.19 -24.15 18.58
N GLY A 524 14.16 -23.88 17.77
CA GLY A 524 14.35 -23.30 16.44
C GLY A 524 14.96 -21.90 16.52
N ALA A 525 14.49 -21.06 17.45
CA ALA A 525 15.08 -19.74 17.71
C ALA A 525 16.56 -19.83 18.15
N VAL A 526 16.91 -20.81 18.99
CA VAL A 526 18.31 -21.09 19.37
C VAL A 526 19.16 -21.45 18.14
N ALA A 527 18.65 -22.29 17.25
CA ALA A 527 19.39 -22.67 16.04
C ALA A 527 19.62 -21.46 15.11
N LEU A 528 18.58 -20.64 14.90
CA LEU A 528 18.67 -19.41 14.10
C LEU A 528 19.67 -18.43 14.71
N SER A 529 19.66 -18.31 16.04
CA SER A 529 20.61 -17.47 16.79
C SER A 529 22.06 -17.91 16.56
N GLU A 530 22.35 -19.21 16.56
CA GLU A 530 23.69 -19.72 16.24
C GLU A 530 24.10 -19.44 14.78
N ALA A 531 23.15 -19.46 13.84
CA ALA A 531 23.43 -19.04 12.47
C ALA A 531 23.75 -17.55 12.37
N LEU A 532 22.95 -16.69 13.02
CA LEU A 532 23.12 -15.23 13.02
C LEU A 532 24.48 -14.76 13.57
N LYS A 533 25.09 -15.50 14.50
CA LYS A 533 26.44 -15.19 15.00
C LYS A 533 27.53 -15.27 13.93
N THR A 534 27.28 -16.02 12.86
CA THR A 534 28.25 -16.29 11.79
C THR A 534 27.81 -15.76 10.43
N ASN A 535 26.51 -15.66 10.18
CA ASN A 535 25.96 -15.12 8.96
C ASN A 535 26.25 -13.62 8.88
N SER A 536 26.68 -13.18 7.69
CA SER A 536 27.07 -11.80 7.44
C SER A 536 26.30 -11.18 6.26
N THR A 537 25.11 -11.68 5.96
CA THR A 537 24.32 -11.22 4.80
C THR A 537 22.86 -10.94 5.13
N LEU A 538 22.30 -11.63 6.11
CA LEU A 538 20.91 -11.45 6.52
C LEU A 538 20.75 -10.10 7.21
N ASN A 539 19.87 -9.28 6.63
CA ASN A 539 19.50 -7.94 7.10
C ASN A 539 18.12 -7.96 7.77
N THR A 540 17.20 -8.78 7.26
CA THR A 540 15.83 -8.92 7.75
C THR A 540 15.54 -10.37 8.10
N LEU A 541 15.07 -10.58 9.34
CA LEU A 541 14.53 -11.85 9.80
C LEU A 541 13.15 -11.61 10.40
N ASP A 542 12.14 -12.25 9.82
CA ASP A 542 10.79 -12.26 10.38
C ASP A 542 10.51 -13.58 11.09
N LEU A 543 10.08 -13.48 12.34
CA LEU A 543 9.68 -14.59 13.21
C LEU A 543 8.37 -14.28 13.93
N GLU A 544 7.58 -13.33 13.43
CA GLU A 544 6.27 -12.98 13.99
C GLU A 544 5.32 -14.20 14.02
N GLY A 545 4.37 -14.24 14.96
CA GLY A 545 3.35 -15.29 15.02
C GLY A 545 3.87 -16.70 15.32
N ASN A 546 5.05 -16.83 15.92
CA ASN A 546 5.63 -18.12 16.29
C ASN A 546 5.43 -18.46 17.78
N SER A 547 6.01 -19.58 18.23
CA SER A 547 5.97 -20.04 19.62
C SER A 547 7.27 -19.73 20.38
N ILE A 548 7.94 -18.62 20.07
CA ILE A 548 9.21 -18.25 20.68
C ILE A 548 8.96 -17.68 22.09
N GLY A 549 9.55 -18.32 23.09
CA GLY A 549 9.48 -17.91 24.48
C GLY A 549 10.69 -17.08 24.92
N ALA A 550 10.77 -16.86 26.23
CA ALA A 550 11.87 -16.13 26.84
C ALA A 550 13.25 -16.75 26.55
N ASN A 551 13.38 -18.08 26.43
CA ASN A 551 14.69 -18.70 26.16
C ASN A 551 15.13 -18.48 24.71
N GLY A 552 14.21 -18.57 23.74
CA GLY A 552 14.50 -18.23 22.34
C GLY A 552 14.90 -16.77 22.20
N ALA A 553 14.19 -15.85 22.87
CA ALA A 553 14.56 -14.43 22.91
C ALA A 553 15.94 -14.18 23.55
N VAL A 554 16.29 -14.92 24.61
CA VAL A 554 17.64 -14.87 25.21
C VAL A 554 18.69 -15.30 24.18
N ALA A 555 18.46 -16.39 23.44
CA ALA A 555 19.40 -16.84 22.42
C ALA A 555 19.58 -15.79 21.30
N LEU A 556 18.48 -15.20 20.83
CA LEU A 556 18.50 -14.14 19.82
C LEU A 556 19.27 -12.92 20.34
N SER A 557 19.07 -12.54 21.61
CA SER A 557 19.81 -11.45 22.24
C SER A 557 21.33 -11.69 22.26
N GLU A 558 21.78 -12.92 22.52
CA GLU A 558 23.20 -13.28 22.47
C GLU A 558 23.77 -13.22 21.05
N ALA A 559 22.96 -13.57 20.04
CA ALA A 559 23.35 -13.39 18.64
C ALA A 559 23.49 -11.91 18.28
N LEU A 560 22.50 -11.07 18.63
CA LEU A 560 22.48 -9.63 18.33
C LEU A 560 23.66 -8.86 18.92
N LYS A 561 24.24 -9.30 20.05
CA LYS A 561 25.46 -8.69 20.62
C LYS A 561 26.68 -8.82 19.71
N THR A 562 26.69 -9.79 18.81
CA THR A 562 27.83 -10.11 17.95
C THR A 562 27.54 -9.94 16.46
N ASN A 563 26.28 -10.10 16.05
CA ASN A 563 25.84 -9.90 14.69
C ASN A 563 25.95 -8.42 14.32
N SER A 564 26.47 -8.17 13.12
CA SER A 564 26.71 -6.81 12.61
C SER A 564 26.04 -6.57 11.25
N THR A 565 25.00 -7.33 10.92
CA THR A 565 24.32 -7.24 9.62
C THR A 565 22.82 -7.09 9.72
N LEU A 566 22.21 -7.74 10.71
CA LEU A 566 20.76 -7.66 10.92
C LEU A 566 20.37 -6.24 11.29
N THR A 567 19.51 -5.65 10.47
CA THR A 567 18.93 -4.31 10.64
C THR A 567 17.48 -4.41 11.10
N THR A 568 16.77 -5.47 10.73
CA THR A 568 15.35 -5.64 11.00
C THR A 568 15.09 -7.02 11.59
N LEU A 569 14.43 -7.04 12.75
CA LEU A 569 14.00 -8.26 13.42
C LEU A 569 12.55 -8.14 13.83
N TYR A 570 11.68 -8.95 13.22
CA TYR A 570 10.28 -9.05 13.63
C TYR A 570 10.09 -10.23 14.58
N LEU A 571 9.52 -9.96 15.74
CA LEU A 571 9.24 -10.95 16.78
C LEU A 571 7.80 -10.79 17.30
N GLY A 572 6.92 -10.11 16.57
CA GLY A 572 5.52 -9.88 16.93
C GLY A 572 4.78 -11.19 17.29
N ALA A 573 3.67 -11.09 18.02
CA ALA A 573 2.78 -12.19 18.35
C ALA A 573 3.46 -13.50 18.83
N ASN A 574 4.50 -13.39 19.67
CA ASN A 574 5.22 -14.52 20.29
C ASN A 574 4.95 -14.57 21.81
N SER A 575 5.67 -15.42 22.54
CA SER A 575 5.56 -15.58 24.00
C SER A 575 6.82 -15.12 24.75
N ILE A 576 7.47 -14.05 24.26
CA ILE A 576 8.79 -13.57 24.75
C ILE A 576 8.74 -13.17 26.23
N GLY A 577 7.69 -12.44 26.63
CA GLY A 577 7.50 -11.95 27.99
C GLY A 577 8.57 -10.99 28.50
N ALA A 578 8.42 -10.55 29.75
CA ALA A 578 9.32 -9.58 30.38
C ALA A 578 10.80 -10.02 30.38
N ASN A 579 11.09 -11.30 30.65
CA ASN A 579 12.47 -11.80 30.72
C ASN A 579 13.16 -11.79 29.36
N GLY A 580 12.45 -12.16 28.29
CA GLY A 580 13.00 -12.10 26.94
C GLY A 580 13.22 -10.65 26.49
N ALA A 581 12.30 -9.73 26.80
CA ALA A 581 12.47 -8.31 26.54
C ALA A 581 13.67 -7.69 27.29
N VAL A 582 13.90 -8.09 28.54
CA VAL A 582 15.10 -7.69 29.30
C VAL A 582 16.38 -8.16 28.60
N ALA A 583 16.41 -9.40 28.10
CA ALA A 583 17.56 -9.93 27.38
C ALA A 583 17.84 -9.16 26.07
N LEU A 584 16.79 -8.91 25.27
CA LEU A 584 16.88 -8.09 24.06
C LEU A 584 17.35 -6.66 24.38
N SER A 585 16.89 -6.07 25.48
CA SER A 585 17.34 -4.76 25.96
C SER A 585 18.84 -4.73 26.25
N GLU A 586 19.38 -5.78 26.87
CA GLU A 586 20.83 -5.89 27.10
C GLU A 586 21.62 -6.01 25.79
N ALA A 587 21.06 -6.68 24.77
CA ALA A 587 21.69 -6.74 23.45
C ALA A 587 21.69 -5.36 22.76
N LEU A 588 20.57 -4.63 22.81
CA LEU A 588 20.43 -3.30 22.21
C LEU A 588 21.43 -2.28 22.75
N LYS A 589 21.85 -2.38 24.03
CA LYS A 589 22.88 -1.49 24.59
C LYS A 589 24.22 -1.58 23.86
N THR A 590 24.51 -2.72 23.24
CA THR A 590 25.78 -2.98 22.54
C THR A 590 25.64 -3.12 21.03
N ASN A 591 24.47 -3.53 20.55
CA ASN A 591 24.21 -3.68 19.13
C ASN A 591 24.17 -2.29 18.46
N SER A 592 24.81 -2.18 17.31
CA SER A 592 24.91 -0.94 16.55
C SER A 592 24.45 -1.10 15.10
N THR A 593 23.60 -2.09 14.81
CA THR A 593 23.16 -2.41 13.44
C THR A 593 21.66 -2.50 13.33
N LEU A 594 20.97 -2.99 14.36
CA LEU A 594 19.52 -3.11 14.39
C LEU A 594 18.90 -1.71 14.39
N THR A 595 18.07 -1.46 13.37
CA THR A 595 17.28 -0.25 13.17
C THR A 595 15.81 -0.49 13.50
N THR A 596 15.31 -1.69 13.26
CA THR A 596 13.90 -2.06 13.49
C THR A 596 13.80 -3.29 14.36
N LEU A 597 13.05 -3.18 15.44
CA LEU A 597 12.70 -4.28 16.33
C LEU A 597 11.18 -4.28 16.55
N ASP A 598 10.52 -5.33 16.08
CA ASP A 598 9.09 -5.54 16.34
C ASP A 598 8.91 -6.51 17.48
N LEU A 599 8.20 -6.09 18.53
CA LEU A 599 7.87 -6.92 19.67
C LEU A 599 6.37 -6.88 19.97
N GLU A 600 5.51 -6.56 19.00
CA GLU A 600 4.06 -6.56 19.18
C GLU A 600 3.54 -7.88 19.79
N GLY A 601 2.48 -7.84 20.61
CA GLY A 601 1.77 -9.04 21.07
C GLY A 601 2.57 -10.00 21.96
N ASN A 602 3.63 -9.56 22.66
CA ASN A 602 4.58 -10.45 23.36
C ASN A 602 4.43 -10.53 24.89
N SER A 603 3.39 -9.94 25.46
CA SER A 603 3.17 -9.91 26.92
C SER A 603 4.37 -9.38 27.72
N ILE A 604 5.06 -8.35 27.20
CA ILE A 604 6.29 -7.79 27.77
C ILE A 604 6.08 -7.18 29.16
N GLY A 605 4.95 -6.49 29.37
CA GLY A 605 4.63 -5.79 30.62
C GLY A 605 5.60 -4.67 31.02
N ASP A 606 5.34 -4.06 32.19
CA ASP A 606 6.11 -2.91 32.70
C ASP A 606 7.61 -3.16 32.81
N ASN A 607 8.00 -4.33 33.33
CA ASN A 607 9.41 -4.64 33.58
C ASN A 607 10.22 -4.70 32.28
N GLY A 608 9.65 -5.29 31.23
CA GLY A 608 10.31 -5.35 29.94
C GLY A 608 10.33 -3.99 29.23
N ALA A 609 9.23 -3.21 29.32
CA ALA A 609 9.17 -1.85 28.79
C ALA A 609 10.21 -0.90 29.45
N VAL A 610 10.39 -1.02 30.77
CA VAL A 610 11.42 -0.27 31.52
C VAL A 610 12.83 -0.69 31.09
N ALA A 611 13.07 -1.96 30.84
CA ALA A 611 14.37 -2.43 30.35
C ALA A 611 14.69 -1.90 28.94
N LEU A 612 13.70 -1.93 28.04
CA LEU A 612 13.83 -1.39 26.68
C LEU A 612 14.12 0.11 26.74
N THR A 613 13.38 0.84 27.57
CA THR A 613 13.62 2.26 27.85
C THR A 613 15.08 2.54 28.27
N GLU A 614 15.65 1.72 29.15
CA GLU A 614 17.03 1.89 29.60
C GLU A 614 18.03 1.63 28.48
N ALA A 615 17.78 0.64 27.62
CA ALA A 615 18.61 0.37 26.46
C ALA A 615 18.59 1.53 25.46
N LEU A 616 17.41 2.09 25.18
CA LEU A 616 17.22 3.22 24.26
C LEU A 616 17.96 4.49 24.69
N LYS A 617 18.30 4.67 25.97
CA LYS A 617 19.12 5.83 26.39
C LYS A 617 20.54 5.78 25.82
N THR A 618 21.02 4.58 25.51
CA THR A 618 22.39 4.33 25.03
C THR A 618 22.46 3.87 23.58
N ASN A 619 21.41 3.19 23.10
CA ASN A 619 21.35 2.73 21.71
C ASN A 619 21.02 3.92 20.80
N SER A 620 21.84 4.15 19.78
CA SER A 620 21.67 5.23 18.82
C SER A 620 21.37 4.75 17.41
N THR A 621 21.02 3.47 17.24
CA THR A 621 20.85 2.84 15.92
C THR A 621 19.43 2.39 15.67
N LEU A 622 18.70 2.02 16.72
CA LEU A 622 17.30 1.64 16.63
C LEU A 622 16.46 2.87 16.28
N THR A 623 15.82 2.83 15.12
CA THR A 623 14.92 3.86 14.60
C THR A 623 13.45 3.49 14.80
N THR A 624 13.13 2.21 14.93
CA THR A 624 11.75 1.74 15.02
C THR A 624 11.65 0.64 16.07
N LEU A 625 10.77 0.85 17.05
CA LEU A 625 10.42 -0.14 18.07
C LEU A 625 8.90 -0.28 18.14
N LYS A 626 8.36 -1.43 17.73
CA LYS A 626 6.91 -1.70 17.84
C LYS A 626 6.61 -2.50 19.11
N LEU A 627 5.59 -2.08 19.85
CA LEU A 627 5.22 -2.60 21.17
C LEU A 627 3.71 -2.79 21.35
N GLU A 628 2.92 -2.81 20.29
CA GLU A 628 1.47 -3.05 20.38
C GLU A 628 1.13 -4.36 21.11
N GLY A 629 -0.04 -4.46 21.74
CA GLY A 629 -0.50 -5.71 22.35
C GLY A 629 0.34 -6.27 23.53
N ASN A 630 1.21 -5.48 24.16
CA ASN A 630 2.17 -6.01 25.16
C ASN A 630 1.77 -5.96 26.62
N SER A 631 0.53 -5.59 26.94
CA SER A 631 0.06 -5.44 28.33
C SER A 631 0.96 -4.53 29.18
N ILE A 632 1.47 -3.44 28.59
CA ILE A 632 2.31 -2.44 29.25
C ILE A 632 1.38 -1.55 30.07
N GLY A 633 1.59 -1.48 31.39
CA GLY A 633 0.85 -0.61 32.30
C GLY A 633 1.51 0.76 32.49
N ASP A 634 0.95 1.55 33.40
CA ASP A 634 1.32 2.95 33.62
C ASP A 634 2.82 3.18 33.83
N ASN A 635 3.50 2.28 34.56
CA ASN A 635 4.93 2.46 34.83
C ASN A 635 5.78 2.23 33.57
N GLY A 636 5.41 1.24 32.75
CA GLY A 636 6.10 0.96 31.49
C GLY A 636 5.84 2.07 30.46
N ALA A 637 4.61 2.55 30.35
CA ALA A 637 4.25 3.66 29.46
C ALA A 637 4.97 4.96 29.86
N GLN A 638 5.01 5.28 31.16
CA GLN A 638 5.76 6.45 31.66
C GLN A 638 7.26 6.35 31.37
N ALA A 639 7.84 5.15 31.48
CA ALA A 639 9.23 4.91 31.17
C ALA A 639 9.50 5.15 29.67
N LEU A 640 8.70 4.56 28.78
CA LEU A 640 8.84 4.69 27.33
C LEU A 640 8.69 6.15 26.88
N SER A 641 7.69 6.87 27.39
CA SER A 641 7.51 8.31 27.12
C SER A 641 8.74 9.13 27.53
N LYS A 642 9.36 8.82 28.66
CA LYS A 642 10.61 9.47 29.08
C LYS A 642 11.79 9.13 28.16
N ALA A 643 11.87 7.91 27.62
CA ALA A 643 12.90 7.53 26.66
C ALA A 643 12.79 8.33 25.35
N CYS A 644 11.58 8.51 24.80
CA CYS A 644 11.36 9.31 23.58
C CYS A 644 11.84 10.76 23.74
N ASN A 645 11.79 11.31 24.96
CA ASN A 645 12.33 12.64 25.26
C ASN A 645 13.88 12.69 25.28
N THR A 646 14.56 11.54 25.37
CA THR A 646 16.02 11.44 25.47
C THR A 646 16.70 10.82 24.26
N ASN A 647 16.00 10.00 23.48
CA ASN A 647 16.47 9.40 22.24
C ASN A 647 15.56 9.83 21.09
N SER A 648 16.08 10.71 20.23
CA SER A 648 15.35 11.32 19.12
C SER A 648 15.45 10.56 17.81
N ILE A 649 16.04 9.36 17.80
CA ILE A 649 16.21 8.54 16.60
C ILE A 649 15.11 7.47 16.51
N VAL A 650 14.59 7.03 17.66
CA VAL A 650 13.62 5.94 17.75
C VAL A 650 12.17 6.43 17.72
N THR A 651 11.40 5.88 16.78
CA THR A 651 9.93 5.89 16.76
C THR A 651 9.42 4.68 17.51
N ILE A 652 8.57 4.88 18.51
CA ILE A 652 7.92 3.80 19.27
C ILE A 652 6.45 3.73 18.86
N ILE A 653 6.01 2.58 18.36
CA ILE A 653 4.65 2.33 17.86
C ILE A 653 3.91 1.40 18.84
N GLY A 654 2.62 1.64 19.10
CA GLY A 654 1.74 0.65 19.75
C GLY A 654 1.62 0.69 21.27
N VAL A 655 1.94 1.79 21.95
CA VAL A 655 1.68 1.91 23.40
C VAL A 655 0.22 2.34 23.63
N ARG A 656 -0.72 1.38 23.58
CA ARG A 656 -2.11 1.59 23.99
C ARG A 656 -2.22 1.74 25.51
N GLY A 657 -2.74 2.87 25.99
CA GLY A 657 -3.13 3.08 27.39
C GLY A 657 -2.43 4.24 28.09
N LEU A 658 -2.77 5.47 27.70
CA LEU A 658 -2.63 6.65 28.56
C LEU A 658 -4.01 7.17 28.97
#